data_AF-A0A836HZT6-F1
#
_entry.id   AF-A0A836HZT6-F1
#
_cell.length_a   1.000
_cell.length_b   1.000
_cell.length_c   1.000
_cell.angle_alpha   90.00
_cell.angle_beta   90.00
_cell.angle_gamma   90.00
#
_symmetry.space_group_name_H-M   'P 1'
#
loop_
_entity.id
_entity.type
_entity.pdbx_description
1 polymer ?
#
loop_
_entity_poly.entity_id
_entity_poly.type
_entity_poly.pdbx_seq_one_letter_code
_entity_poly.pdbx_strand_id
1 'polypeptide(L)'
;MHGVSLAGLCAELSRIQVNLLQRRGAPLLLAREGIQLLREQLPVIGTPSSVSSEISLLVPKLLRVSATVLRFVSDEDVLPALDALDLCAALTKKYTDGGHTGSCINLNDLCSLLRSISSLDDCQTRLLELSEIPAQSNTAASSVSSSLTSTAPVHRFDSFLFPVYQRAMQLWSLPREMPTAISVLSLLGATSRLYGNGFHFPAVSADKNGLLPAKAKIRMEAKMQRCIGARGLLTSLREVNLNRTDAGMCLATMAQTGLYDAEVCNRSCDVLFAQHALLSSQQLCQVLFHLGTLQHRHIHQKYFSSLIEAENCNAEAVRQHVLGLAMLHQPPPNETRLMDGVFLHALRASHAHRRQKCTRDGSSCPSRSPPQEDKCDAQKQNTFSHRARRAIADPLNDNEYVLPPEWYIDIGHGLACLDIRAPKFKLMTARHTRRSIGRLATTERCKLLYALGGMSADQVPPELRPAWHAKIERSVSIVAEKLKDIEPHEGPYVMNALLHCGIQHHPRIPLTPQLGSDDHPVEVLLRTWATVPKERVLELAEQIKPQHLCSTTQKGPSLLAKVATRVAATFGETSREESHRLEPLCVAVEAHSAEMTAEDLIKSLRALLQMGRMGPHQHDAIRQLLANLWRQRYDMERNQLAQCCECVQLCTDLPDAMRLLEFVTSH
;
A
#
# COMPACT_ATOMS: atom_id res chain seq x y z
N MET A 1 47.84 -9.10 -19.11
CA MET A 1 46.48 -9.37 -19.61
C MET A 1 46.15 -8.34 -20.67
N HIS A 2 45.73 -8.75 -21.86
CA HIS A 2 45.42 -7.83 -22.96
C HIS A 2 44.12 -7.09 -22.65
N GLY A 3 44.14 -5.76 -22.67
CA GLY A 3 42.94 -4.94 -22.45
C GLY A 3 41.91 -5.23 -23.53
N VAL A 4 40.70 -5.64 -23.12
CA VAL A 4 39.60 -5.90 -24.06
C VAL A 4 39.01 -4.56 -24.49
N SER A 5 38.81 -4.35 -25.80
CA SER A 5 38.13 -3.16 -26.31
C SER A 5 36.67 -3.10 -25.84
N LEU A 6 36.05 -1.93 -25.84
CA LEU A 6 34.63 -1.78 -25.47
C LEU A 6 33.71 -2.71 -26.30
N ALA A 7 34.03 -2.89 -27.58
CA ALA A 7 33.33 -3.81 -28.46
C ALA A 7 33.47 -5.28 -28.02
N GLY A 8 34.68 -5.69 -27.59
CA GLY A 8 34.95 -7.03 -27.06
C GLY A 8 34.21 -7.31 -25.75
N LEU A 9 34.20 -6.33 -24.83
CA LEU A 9 33.42 -6.45 -23.57
C LEU A 9 31.92 -6.58 -23.86
N CYS A 10 31.40 -5.77 -24.78
CA CYS A 10 30.00 -5.87 -25.20
C CYS A 10 29.68 -7.24 -25.82
N ALA A 11 30.60 -7.85 -26.58
CA ALA A 11 30.40 -9.15 -27.20
C ALA A 11 30.31 -10.27 -26.15
N GLU A 12 31.25 -10.32 -25.20
CA GLU A 12 31.24 -11.32 -24.12
C GLU A 12 30.02 -11.19 -23.22
N LEU A 13 29.68 -9.97 -22.80
CA LEU A 13 28.49 -9.76 -22.00
C LEU A 13 27.22 -10.11 -22.80
N SER A 14 27.17 -9.84 -24.10
CA SER A 14 26.03 -10.23 -24.95
C SER A 14 25.89 -11.75 -25.03
N ARG A 15 27.01 -12.49 -25.12
CA ARG A 15 27.03 -13.96 -25.04
C ARG A 15 26.42 -14.44 -23.72
N ILE A 16 26.83 -13.83 -22.60
CA ILE A 16 26.28 -14.13 -21.26
C ILE A 16 24.78 -13.84 -21.21
N GLN A 17 24.33 -12.68 -21.71
CA GLN A 17 22.91 -12.32 -21.78
C GLN A 17 22.10 -13.35 -22.57
N VAL A 18 22.57 -13.76 -23.76
CA VAL A 18 21.87 -14.76 -24.58
C VAL A 18 21.78 -16.09 -23.83
N ASN A 19 22.86 -16.52 -23.18
CA ASN A 19 22.87 -17.75 -22.37
C ASN A 19 21.90 -17.66 -21.18
N LEU A 20 21.84 -16.53 -20.49
CA LEU A 20 20.88 -16.27 -19.40
C LEU A 20 19.44 -16.31 -19.92
N LEU A 21 19.14 -15.61 -21.03
CA LEU A 21 17.80 -15.55 -21.62
C LEU A 21 17.33 -16.91 -22.15
N GLN A 22 18.23 -17.68 -22.76
CA GLN A 22 17.96 -19.03 -23.24
C GLN A 22 18.01 -20.09 -22.13
N ARG A 23 18.31 -19.69 -20.87
CA ARG A 23 18.50 -20.57 -19.72
C ARG A 23 19.54 -21.68 -19.98
N ARG A 24 20.56 -21.37 -20.78
CA ARG A 24 21.68 -22.26 -21.10
C ARG A 24 22.80 -22.00 -20.10
N GLY A 25 23.03 -22.93 -19.18
CA GLY A 25 24.03 -22.80 -18.11
C GLY A 25 23.43 -22.43 -16.76
N ALA A 26 24.27 -22.33 -15.72
CA ALA A 26 23.86 -21.95 -14.38
C ALA A 26 23.75 -20.41 -14.28
N PRO A 27 22.55 -19.83 -14.05
CA PRO A 27 22.35 -18.38 -14.10
C PRO A 27 23.23 -17.60 -13.13
N LEU A 28 23.45 -18.12 -11.92
CA LEU A 28 24.26 -17.48 -10.89
C LEU A 28 25.75 -17.43 -11.28
N LEU A 29 26.27 -18.51 -11.87
CA LEU A 29 27.67 -18.55 -12.34
C LEU A 29 27.89 -17.59 -13.50
N LEU A 30 26.94 -17.55 -14.45
CA LEU A 30 26.96 -16.63 -15.58
C LEU A 30 26.86 -15.17 -15.13
N ALA A 31 26.06 -14.88 -14.10
CA ALA A 31 25.96 -13.55 -13.51
C ALA A 31 27.28 -13.13 -12.86
N ARG A 32 27.91 -14.03 -12.08
CA ARG A 32 29.21 -13.80 -11.44
C ARG A 32 30.33 -13.55 -12.45
N GLU A 33 30.38 -14.33 -13.53
CA GLU A 33 31.30 -14.11 -14.66
C GLU A 33 31.10 -12.71 -15.26
N GLY A 34 29.84 -12.31 -15.51
CA GLY A 34 29.52 -10.99 -16.04
C GLY A 34 29.89 -9.84 -15.10
N ILE A 35 29.69 -9.99 -13.78
CA ILE A 35 30.11 -9.00 -12.78
C ILE A 35 31.63 -8.85 -12.78
N GLN A 36 32.36 -9.96 -12.82
CA GLN A 36 33.82 -9.95 -12.84
C GLN A 36 34.35 -9.24 -14.09
N LEU A 37 33.79 -9.53 -15.27
CA LEU A 37 34.13 -8.84 -16.52
C LEU A 37 33.89 -7.33 -16.43
N LEU A 38 32.77 -6.89 -15.84
CA LEU A 38 32.50 -5.47 -15.63
C LEU A 38 33.52 -4.82 -14.70
N ARG A 39 33.89 -5.47 -13.59
CA ARG A 39 34.84 -4.91 -12.61
C ARG A 39 36.27 -4.84 -13.16
N GLU A 40 36.71 -5.84 -13.91
CA GLU A 40 38.08 -5.92 -14.38
C GLU A 40 38.33 -5.10 -15.64
N GLN A 41 37.39 -5.09 -16.59
CA GLN A 41 37.62 -4.52 -17.92
C GLN A 41 37.07 -3.09 -18.05
N LEU A 42 35.96 -2.76 -17.38
CA LEU A 42 35.33 -1.43 -17.53
C LEU A 42 36.20 -0.26 -17.05
N PRO A 43 36.96 -0.35 -15.94
CA PRO A 43 37.85 0.73 -15.51
C PRO A 43 39.01 0.99 -16.48
N VAL A 44 39.44 -0.05 -17.20
CA VAL A 44 40.58 -0.02 -18.13
C VAL A 44 40.17 0.63 -19.47
N ILE A 45 38.87 0.61 -19.80
CA ILE A 45 38.33 1.21 -21.01
C ILE A 45 38.19 2.74 -20.80
N GLY A 46 39.13 3.49 -21.35
CA GLY A 46 39.02 4.95 -21.45
C GLY A 46 37.86 5.34 -22.37
N THR A 47 36.89 6.07 -21.85
CA THR A 47 35.86 6.74 -22.67
C THR A 47 36.40 8.11 -23.10
N PRO A 48 36.65 8.35 -24.40
CA PRO A 48 37.04 9.66 -24.89
C PRO A 48 35.94 10.69 -24.63
N SER A 49 36.36 11.94 -24.43
CA SER A 49 35.53 13.10 -24.11
C SER A 49 34.81 13.72 -25.32
N SER A 50 34.93 13.13 -26.51
CA SER A 50 34.34 13.62 -27.76
C SER A 50 33.33 12.64 -28.36
N VAL A 51 32.36 13.17 -29.11
CA VAL A 51 31.32 12.37 -29.77
C VAL A 51 31.93 11.42 -30.81
N SER A 52 32.07 10.15 -30.43
CA SER A 52 32.38 9.03 -31.32
C SER A 52 31.11 8.27 -31.68
N SER A 53 30.94 7.92 -32.96
CA SER A 53 29.84 7.09 -33.45
C SER A 53 29.85 5.69 -32.82
N GLU A 54 31.03 5.14 -32.58
CA GLU A 54 31.21 3.80 -31.99
C GLU A 54 30.73 3.78 -30.52
N ILE A 55 31.09 4.81 -29.75
CA ILE A 55 30.68 4.94 -28.34
C ILE A 55 29.18 5.18 -28.20
N SER A 56 28.62 5.98 -29.13
CA SER A 56 27.19 6.27 -29.19
C SER A 56 26.34 5.01 -29.36
N LEU A 57 26.88 3.96 -29.97
CA LEU A 57 26.21 2.67 -30.16
C LEU A 57 26.55 1.64 -29.07
N LEU A 58 27.80 1.60 -28.63
CA LEU A 58 28.26 0.55 -27.71
C LEU A 58 27.84 0.78 -26.26
N VAL A 59 27.76 2.03 -25.79
CA VAL A 59 27.39 2.31 -24.39
C VAL A 59 25.93 1.90 -24.09
N PRO A 60 24.92 2.26 -24.91
CA PRO A 60 23.56 1.75 -24.71
C PRO A 60 23.48 0.22 -24.74
N LYS A 61 24.24 -0.42 -25.63
CA LYS A 61 24.33 -1.89 -25.70
C LYS A 61 24.92 -2.47 -24.41
N LEU A 62 26.01 -1.91 -23.91
CA LEU A 62 26.64 -2.33 -22.66
C LEU A 62 25.65 -2.22 -21.50
N LEU A 63 25.01 -1.07 -21.30
CA LEU A 63 24.08 -0.85 -20.18
C LEU A 63 22.90 -1.83 -20.20
N ARG A 64 22.33 -2.09 -21.39
CA ARG A 64 21.24 -3.06 -21.56
C ARG A 64 21.66 -4.47 -21.14
N VAL A 65 22.87 -4.85 -21.50
CA VAL A 65 23.40 -6.17 -21.20
C VAL A 65 23.76 -6.27 -19.71
N SER A 66 24.40 -5.24 -19.15
CA SER A 66 24.69 -5.11 -17.71
C SER A 66 23.42 -5.21 -16.87
N ALA A 67 22.34 -4.52 -17.27
CA ALA A 67 21.05 -4.60 -16.60
C ALA A 67 20.49 -6.04 -16.55
N THR A 68 20.73 -6.84 -17.60
CA THR A 68 20.29 -8.24 -17.62
C THR A 68 21.15 -9.11 -16.70
N VAL A 69 22.46 -8.95 -16.74
CA VAL A 69 23.42 -9.71 -15.91
C VAL A 69 23.17 -9.43 -14.43
N LEU A 70 23.08 -8.15 -14.04
CA LEU A 70 22.91 -7.70 -12.66
C LEU A 70 21.54 -8.06 -12.05
N ARG A 71 20.59 -8.53 -12.87
CA ARG A 71 19.32 -9.06 -12.38
C ARG A 71 19.46 -10.42 -11.72
N PHE A 72 20.47 -11.22 -12.07
CA PHE A 72 20.65 -12.60 -11.59
C PHE A 72 21.74 -12.75 -10.52
N VAL A 73 22.00 -11.69 -9.76
CA VAL A 73 23.02 -11.65 -8.68
C VAL A 73 22.59 -12.49 -7.48
N SER A 74 23.56 -13.20 -6.90
CA SER A 74 23.40 -13.98 -5.66
C SER A 74 23.62 -13.11 -4.42
N ASP A 75 23.12 -13.53 -3.26
CA ASP A 75 23.33 -12.81 -1.99
C ASP A 75 24.83 -12.68 -1.63
N GLU A 76 25.67 -13.62 -2.08
CA GLU A 76 27.12 -13.60 -1.85
C GLU A 76 27.84 -12.56 -2.72
N ASP A 77 27.28 -12.23 -3.89
CA ASP A 77 27.89 -11.35 -4.89
C ASP A 77 27.32 -9.91 -4.84
N VAL A 78 26.61 -9.54 -3.78
CA VAL A 78 25.97 -8.21 -3.65
C VAL A 78 26.98 -7.06 -3.70
N LEU A 79 28.07 -7.14 -2.92
CA LEU A 79 29.10 -6.09 -2.90
C LEU A 79 29.83 -5.95 -4.26
N PRO A 80 30.33 -7.03 -4.90
CA PRO A 80 30.85 -6.96 -6.26
C PRO A 80 29.86 -6.38 -7.30
N ALA A 81 28.57 -6.68 -7.16
CA ALA A 81 27.54 -6.14 -8.05
C ALA A 81 27.33 -4.64 -7.86
N LEU A 82 27.40 -4.13 -6.63
CA LEU A 82 27.35 -2.69 -6.33
C LEU A 82 28.56 -1.95 -6.92
N ASP A 83 29.77 -2.53 -6.84
CA ASP A 83 30.96 -1.98 -7.51
C ASP A 83 30.77 -1.91 -9.03
N ALA A 84 30.23 -2.97 -9.65
CA ALA A 84 29.97 -2.98 -11.08
C ALA A 84 28.93 -1.92 -11.50
N LEU A 85 27.93 -1.66 -10.66
CA LEU A 85 26.96 -0.59 -10.86
C LEU A 85 27.61 0.80 -10.77
N ASP A 86 28.55 1.02 -9.85
CA ASP A 86 29.33 2.26 -9.75
C ASP A 86 30.11 2.56 -11.03
N LEU A 87 30.75 1.53 -11.59
CA LEU A 87 31.47 1.66 -12.85
C LEU A 87 30.52 1.96 -14.02
N CYS A 88 29.34 1.35 -14.04
CA CYS A 88 28.30 1.67 -15.03
C CYS A 88 27.80 3.12 -14.90
N ALA A 89 27.60 3.61 -13.67
CA ALA A 89 27.16 4.99 -13.41
C ALA A 89 28.25 6.02 -13.79
N ALA A 90 29.53 5.71 -13.55
CA ALA A 90 30.64 6.54 -14.00
C ALA A 90 30.70 6.62 -15.54
N LEU A 91 30.43 5.51 -16.23
CA LEU A 91 30.36 5.47 -17.69
C LEU A 91 29.18 6.29 -18.23
N THR A 92 27.99 6.17 -17.66
CA THR A 92 26.82 6.96 -18.10
C THR A 92 27.05 8.45 -17.92
N LYS A 93 27.69 8.87 -16.82
CA LYS A 93 28.07 10.27 -16.60
C LYS A 93 28.97 10.78 -17.73
N LYS A 94 30.06 10.06 -18.05
CA LYS A 94 30.97 10.42 -19.16
C LYS A 94 30.26 10.45 -20.52
N TYR A 95 29.34 9.52 -20.77
CA TYR A 95 28.54 9.49 -21.99
C TYR A 95 27.64 10.73 -22.14
N THR A 96 27.09 11.22 -21.04
CA THR A 96 26.24 12.42 -21.01
C THR A 96 27.07 13.67 -21.20
N ASP A 97 28.14 13.80 -20.42
CA ASP A 97 29.05 14.95 -20.41
C ASP A 97 29.73 15.12 -21.78
N GLY A 98 30.01 14.02 -22.49
CA GLY A 98 30.54 14.01 -23.85
C GLY A 98 29.52 14.41 -24.95
N GLY A 99 28.26 14.72 -24.60
CA GLY A 99 27.24 15.19 -25.55
C GLY A 99 26.61 14.11 -26.43
N HIS A 100 26.90 12.83 -26.19
CA HIS A 100 26.43 11.71 -27.04
C HIS A 100 24.90 11.51 -27.02
N THR A 101 24.21 12.00 -25.99
CA THR A 101 22.74 11.97 -25.92
C THR A 101 22.10 12.91 -26.94
N GLY A 102 22.68 14.10 -27.16
CA GLY A 102 22.18 15.08 -28.11
C GLY A 102 22.36 14.66 -29.58
N SER A 103 23.40 13.87 -29.86
CA SER A 103 23.68 13.35 -31.20
C SER A 103 22.82 12.17 -31.63
N CYS A 104 22.07 11.54 -30.71
CA CYS A 104 21.17 10.46 -31.06
C CYS A 104 19.90 11.00 -31.72
N ILE A 105 19.57 10.48 -32.91
CA ILE A 105 18.43 10.91 -33.73
C ILE A 105 17.26 9.92 -33.68
N ASN A 106 17.52 8.68 -33.24
CA ASN A 106 16.53 7.60 -33.22
C ASN A 106 15.80 7.51 -31.87
N LEU A 107 14.47 7.59 -31.91
CA LEU A 107 13.64 7.52 -30.70
C LEU A 107 13.76 6.17 -29.99
N ASN A 108 13.81 5.06 -30.73
CA ASN A 108 13.84 3.71 -30.17
C ASN A 108 15.13 3.43 -29.41
N ASP A 109 16.26 3.95 -29.88
CA ASP A 109 17.56 3.78 -29.22
C ASP A 109 17.59 4.53 -27.89
N LEU A 110 17.08 5.77 -27.85
CA LEU A 110 16.91 6.52 -26.61
C LEU A 110 15.94 5.83 -25.65
N CYS A 111 14.83 5.26 -26.14
CA CYS A 111 13.90 4.52 -25.31
C CYS A 111 14.50 3.21 -24.76
N SER A 112 15.34 2.53 -25.55
CA SER A 112 16.12 1.37 -25.08
C SER A 112 17.12 1.76 -24.00
N LEU A 113 17.76 2.93 -24.15
CA LEU A 113 18.66 3.50 -23.15
C LEU A 113 17.89 3.83 -21.86
N LEU A 114 16.73 4.50 -21.94
CA LEU A 114 15.86 4.80 -20.79
C LEU A 114 15.48 3.55 -20.00
N ARG A 115 15.10 2.46 -20.67
CA ARG A 115 14.81 1.18 -20.02
C ARG A 115 16.01 0.58 -19.32
N SER A 116 17.19 0.69 -19.94
CA SER A 116 18.42 0.14 -19.38
C SER A 116 18.82 0.89 -18.11
N ILE A 117 18.74 2.23 -18.13
CA ILE A 117 18.96 3.09 -16.96
C ILE A 117 17.97 2.73 -15.83
N SER A 118 16.68 2.67 -16.17
CA SER A 118 15.62 2.33 -15.21
C SER A 118 15.83 0.94 -14.59
N SER A 119 16.24 -0.05 -15.39
CA SER A 119 16.48 -1.40 -14.91
C SER A 119 17.75 -1.51 -14.05
N LEU A 120 18.77 -0.69 -14.30
CA LEU A 120 19.98 -0.64 -13.48
C LEU A 120 19.70 0.02 -12.13
N ASP A 121 18.89 1.08 -12.14
CA ASP A 121 18.39 1.75 -10.95
C ASP A 121 17.58 0.78 -10.06
N ASP A 122 16.66 0.01 -10.65
CA ASP A 122 15.92 -1.04 -9.93
C ASP A 122 16.85 -2.13 -9.35
N CYS A 123 17.91 -2.50 -10.08
CA CYS A 123 18.91 -3.45 -9.57
C CYS A 123 19.67 -2.85 -8.39
N GLN A 124 20.00 -1.57 -8.43
CA GLN A 124 20.67 -0.87 -7.33
C GLN A 124 19.80 -0.87 -6.08
N THR A 125 18.52 -0.47 -6.18
CA THR A 125 17.59 -0.47 -5.04
C THR A 125 17.52 -1.86 -4.40
N ARG A 126 17.32 -2.90 -5.22
CA ARG A 126 17.27 -4.29 -4.74
C ARG A 126 18.56 -4.74 -4.05
N LEU A 127 19.73 -4.39 -4.60
CA LEU A 127 21.01 -4.80 -4.03
C LEU A 127 21.33 -4.05 -2.73
N LEU A 128 20.92 -2.79 -2.60
CA LEU A 128 21.03 -2.05 -1.34
C LEU A 128 20.15 -2.67 -0.25
N GLU A 129 18.90 -3.04 -0.57
CA GLU A 129 18.01 -3.76 0.36
C GLU A 129 18.62 -5.08 0.85
N LEU A 130 19.30 -5.82 -0.04
CA LEU A 130 20.00 -7.07 0.30
C LEU A 130 21.30 -6.82 1.09
N SER A 131 21.92 -5.65 0.94
CA SER A 131 23.13 -5.29 1.70
C SER A 131 22.82 -4.86 3.14
N GLU A 132 21.61 -4.37 3.42
CA GLU A 132 21.17 -3.91 4.74
C GLU A 132 20.66 -5.03 5.67
N ILE A 133 21.11 -6.28 5.49
CA ILE A 133 20.75 -7.37 6.42
C ILE A 133 21.26 -7.02 7.84
N PRO A 134 20.38 -6.96 8.86
CA PRO A 134 20.82 -6.77 10.24
C PRO A 134 21.57 -8.03 10.69
N ALA A 135 22.85 -7.87 11.02
CA ALA A 135 23.68 -8.92 11.58
C ALA A 135 23.01 -9.58 12.80
N GLN A 136 22.60 -10.84 12.66
CA GLN A 136 22.32 -11.72 13.79
C GLN A 136 23.29 -12.90 13.76
N SER A 137 24.44 -12.74 14.41
CA SER A 137 25.14 -13.84 15.06
C SER A 137 26.03 -13.30 16.20
N ASN A 138 25.74 -13.78 17.42
CA ASN A 138 26.38 -13.45 18.69
C ASN A 138 27.90 -13.67 18.67
N THR A 139 28.70 -12.79 19.29
CA THR A 139 29.44 -13.00 20.56
C THR A 139 30.58 -11.98 20.75
N ALA A 140 30.66 -11.46 21.97
CA ALA A 140 31.79 -10.84 22.69
C ALA A 140 33.03 -10.26 21.94
N ALA A 141 33.29 -8.99 22.28
CA ALA A 141 34.59 -8.37 22.54
C ALA A 141 35.69 -8.33 21.44
N SER A 142 35.95 -7.11 20.95
CA SER A 142 37.24 -6.40 21.00
C SER A 142 37.54 -5.59 19.72
N SER A 143 37.58 -4.27 19.96
CA SER A 143 38.34 -3.18 19.34
C SER A 143 39.17 -3.35 18.05
N VAL A 144 39.10 -2.27 17.27
CA VAL A 144 40.05 -1.72 16.28
C VAL A 144 40.06 -2.36 14.90
N SER A 145 39.39 -1.73 13.92
CA SER A 145 40.09 -1.05 12.82
C SER A 145 39.13 -0.24 11.92
N SER A 146 39.45 1.04 11.87
CA SER A 146 39.10 2.15 10.98
C SER A 146 38.56 1.87 9.57
N SER A 147 37.58 2.73 9.23
CA SER A 147 37.36 3.45 7.96
C SER A 147 36.85 2.67 6.75
N LEU A 148 35.56 2.89 6.43
CA LEU A 148 35.04 3.27 5.10
C LEU A 148 33.52 3.57 5.22
N THR A 149 33.17 4.61 5.97
CA THR A 149 31.84 5.24 5.85
C THR A 149 31.87 6.20 4.66
N SER A 150 31.62 5.68 3.47
CA SER A 150 31.21 6.48 2.31
C SER A 150 29.69 6.34 2.17
N THR A 151 28.96 7.37 2.57
CA THR A 151 27.55 7.57 2.24
C THR A 151 27.39 7.66 0.71
N ALA A 152 27.18 6.51 0.06
CA ALA A 152 26.89 6.47 -1.36
C ALA A 152 25.51 7.10 -1.65
N PRO A 153 25.38 8.00 -2.64
CA PRO A 153 24.09 8.56 -3.00
C PRO A 153 23.18 7.45 -3.55
N VAL A 154 21.97 7.35 -3.00
CA VAL A 154 20.94 6.33 -3.33
C VAL A 154 20.43 6.45 -4.78
N HIS A 155 20.71 7.58 -5.46
CA HIS A 155 20.15 7.94 -6.78
C HIS A 155 21.24 8.23 -7.82
N ARG A 156 22.00 7.20 -8.23
CA ARG A 156 23.17 7.39 -9.11
C ARG A 156 22.80 7.62 -10.58
N PHE A 157 21.68 7.05 -11.02
CA PHE A 157 21.24 7.09 -12.42
C PHE A 157 20.21 8.20 -12.72
N ASP A 158 19.62 8.82 -11.70
CA ASP A 158 18.60 9.87 -11.84
C ASP A 158 19.11 11.11 -12.59
N SER A 159 20.38 11.48 -12.36
CA SER A 159 21.02 12.61 -13.04
C SER A 159 21.09 12.43 -14.58
N PHE A 160 21.03 11.19 -15.06
CA PHE A 160 21.06 10.85 -16.48
C PHE A 160 19.67 10.59 -17.08
N LEU A 161 18.71 10.18 -16.24
CA LEU A 161 17.36 9.84 -16.70
C LEU A 161 16.67 11.03 -17.37
N PHE A 162 16.75 12.22 -16.76
CA PHE A 162 16.05 13.42 -17.25
C PHE A 162 16.56 13.91 -18.62
N PRO A 163 17.87 14.10 -18.88
CA PRO A 163 18.37 14.51 -20.19
C PRO A 163 17.98 13.56 -21.33
N VAL A 164 18.07 12.23 -21.10
CA VAL A 164 17.70 11.22 -22.09
C VAL A 164 16.18 11.26 -22.34
N TYR A 165 15.38 11.40 -21.29
CA TYR A 165 13.93 11.50 -21.39
C TYR A 165 13.50 12.74 -22.16
N GLN A 166 14.06 13.90 -21.85
CA GLN A 166 13.72 15.16 -22.51
C GLN A 166 14.00 15.08 -24.02
N ARG A 167 15.16 14.51 -24.40
CA ARG A 167 15.50 14.32 -25.81
C ARG A 167 14.57 13.33 -26.50
N ALA A 168 14.20 12.23 -25.84
CA ALA A 168 13.28 11.25 -26.38
C ALA A 168 11.86 11.83 -26.56
N MET A 169 11.36 12.61 -25.60
CA MET A 169 10.06 13.30 -25.72
C MET A 169 10.06 14.35 -26.84
N GLN A 170 11.17 15.07 -27.04
CA GLN A 170 11.31 15.98 -28.19
C GLN A 170 11.19 15.23 -29.52
N LEU A 171 11.91 14.11 -29.68
CA LEU A 171 11.83 13.31 -30.90
C LEU A 171 10.45 12.68 -31.10
N TRP A 172 9.81 12.21 -30.03
CA TRP A 172 8.44 11.69 -30.08
C TRP A 172 7.42 12.73 -30.52
N SER A 173 7.61 14.00 -30.15
CA SER A 173 6.74 15.09 -30.60
C SER A 173 6.89 15.45 -32.09
N LEU A 174 7.93 14.95 -32.76
CA LEU A 174 8.13 15.17 -34.19
C LEU A 174 7.34 14.09 -34.98
N PRO A 175 6.62 14.46 -36.05
CA PRO A 175 5.81 13.53 -36.85
C PRO A 175 6.64 12.60 -37.77
N ARG A 176 7.90 12.32 -37.44
CA ARG A 176 8.87 11.67 -38.34
C ARG A 176 9.00 10.17 -38.14
N GLU A 177 8.83 9.65 -36.93
CA GLU A 177 9.00 8.24 -36.61
C GLU A 177 7.74 7.68 -35.93
N MET A 178 7.24 6.53 -36.41
CA MET A 178 6.18 5.80 -35.72
C MET A 178 6.78 5.11 -34.50
N PRO A 179 6.39 5.49 -33.26
CA PRO A 179 6.95 4.89 -32.07
C PRO A 179 6.45 3.45 -31.94
N THR A 180 7.35 2.52 -31.61
CA THR A 180 6.96 1.15 -31.25
C THR A 180 6.27 1.14 -29.88
N ALA A 181 5.38 0.17 -29.63
CA ALA A 181 4.71 0.03 -28.33
C ALA A 181 5.71 0.08 -27.16
N ILE A 182 6.82 -0.63 -27.31
CA ILE A 182 7.86 -0.69 -26.28
C ILE A 182 8.55 0.65 -26.02
N SER A 183 8.71 1.48 -27.04
CA SER A 183 9.25 2.84 -26.90
C SER A 183 8.28 3.75 -26.15
N VAL A 184 6.98 3.71 -26.49
CA VAL A 184 5.96 4.47 -25.76
C VAL A 184 5.86 4.02 -24.29
N LEU A 185 5.91 2.71 -24.02
CA LEU A 185 5.95 2.18 -22.65
C LEU A 185 7.21 2.60 -21.87
N SER A 186 8.35 2.72 -22.56
CA SER A 186 9.61 3.21 -21.96
C SER A 186 9.47 4.67 -21.52
N LEU A 187 8.90 5.51 -22.38
CA LEU A 187 8.60 6.90 -22.06
C LEU A 187 7.58 7.03 -20.93
N LEU A 188 6.56 6.17 -20.91
CA LEU A 188 5.54 6.14 -19.86
C LEU A 188 6.17 5.79 -18.50
N GLY A 189 7.02 4.76 -18.47
CA GLY A 189 7.80 4.38 -17.28
C GLY A 189 8.70 5.51 -16.78
N ALA A 190 9.45 6.15 -17.68
CA ALA A 190 10.31 7.29 -17.35
C ALA A 190 9.51 8.50 -16.85
N THR A 191 8.36 8.80 -17.48
CA THR A 191 7.45 9.88 -17.04
C THR A 191 6.97 9.63 -15.60
N SER A 192 6.59 8.40 -15.27
CA SER A 192 6.20 8.02 -13.91
C SER A 192 7.33 8.19 -12.90
N ARG A 193 8.58 7.89 -13.27
CA ARG A 193 9.73 8.10 -12.37
C ARG A 193 10.03 9.58 -12.18
N LEU A 194 10.13 10.37 -13.26
CA LEU A 194 10.53 11.77 -13.17
C LEU A 194 9.48 12.66 -12.49
N TYR A 195 8.21 12.52 -12.89
CA TYR A 195 7.15 13.41 -12.41
C TYR A 195 6.28 12.78 -11.31
N GLY A 196 6.24 11.45 -11.26
CA GLY A 196 5.43 10.68 -10.32
C GLY A 196 6.15 10.28 -9.04
N ASN A 197 7.36 10.78 -8.78
CA ASN A 197 8.11 10.52 -7.55
C ASN A 197 7.27 10.80 -6.31
N GLY A 198 7.19 9.80 -5.41
CA GLY A 198 6.36 9.80 -4.21
C GLY A 198 4.96 9.19 -4.38
N PHE A 199 4.45 9.03 -5.61
CA PHE A 199 3.23 8.27 -5.90
C PHE A 199 3.58 6.81 -6.18
N HIS A 200 3.80 6.07 -5.09
CA HIS A 200 3.85 4.62 -5.14
C HIS A 200 2.41 4.10 -5.13
N PHE A 201 2.08 3.26 -6.11
CA PHE A 201 0.92 2.39 -6.05
C PHE A 201 1.41 1.03 -5.56
N PRO A 202 1.65 0.86 -4.25
CA PRO A 202 1.87 -0.49 -3.76
C PRO A 202 0.61 -1.28 -4.12
N ALA A 203 0.78 -2.50 -4.62
CA ALA A 203 -0.32 -3.44 -4.84
C ALA A 203 -0.88 -3.84 -3.47
N VAL A 204 -1.61 -2.91 -2.84
CA VAL A 204 -2.06 -3.02 -1.45
C VAL A 204 -3.44 -3.63 -1.49
N SER A 205 -3.48 -4.87 -1.00
CA SER A 205 -4.61 -5.60 -0.43
C SER A 205 -5.99 -5.28 -0.99
N ALA A 206 -6.63 -6.30 -1.55
CA ALA A 206 -8.08 -6.35 -1.67
C ALA A 206 -8.76 -5.81 -0.41
N ASP A 207 -9.55 -4.73 -0.52
CA ASP A 207 -10.28 -4.21 0.62
C ASP A 207 -11.56 -5.01 0.79
N LYS A 208 -11.69 -5.72 1.91
CA LYS A 208 -12.90 -6.49 2.24
C LYS A 208 -14.14 -5.59 2.43
N ASN A 209 -13.97 -4.35 2.86
CA ASN A 209 -15.08 -3.45 3.21
C ASN A 209 -15.39 -2.38 2.16
N GLY A 210 -14.72 -2.41 1.00
CA GLY A 210 -15.08 -1.59 -0.16
C GLY A 210 -15.02 -0.06 0.05
N LEU A 211 -14.34 0.43 1.09
CA LEU A 211 -14.17 1.87 1.36
C LEU A 211 -12.92 2.45 0.68
N LEU A 212 -12.07 1.59 0.10
CA LEU A 212 -10.84 1.96 -0.61
C LEU A 212 -10.81 1.90 -2.15
N PRO A 213 -11.78 1.30 -2.90
CA PRO A 213 -11.74 1.29 -4.37
C PRO A 213 -11.70 2.70 -4.97
N ALA A 214 -12.43 3.66 -4.38
CA ALA A 214 -12.44 5.05 -4.84
C ALA A 214 -11.06 5.72 -4.70
N LYS A 215 -10.29 5.40 -3.64
CA LYS A 215 -8.98 6.04 -3.41
C LYS A 215 -7.93 5.63 -4.44
N ALA A 216 -7.98 4.42 -4.97
CA ALA A 216 -7.00 3.96 -5.97
C ALA A 216 -7.18 4.72 -7.30
N LYS A 217 -8.40 4.79 -7.83
CA LYS A 217 -8.67 5.53 -9.08
C LYS A 217 -8.46 7.03 -8.95
N ILE A 218 -8.86 7.63 -7.81
CA ILE A 218 -8.58 9.06 -7.55
C ILE A 218 -7.07 9.31 -7.49
N ARG A 219 -6.30 8.43 -6.84
CA ARG A 219 -4.83 8.54 -6.83
C ARG A 219 -4.24 8.37 -8.23
N MET A 220 -4.74 7.42 -9.03
CA MET A 220 -4.29 7.21 -10.42
C MET A 220 -4.55 8.45 -11.26
N GLU A 221 -5.73 9.06 -11.13
CA GLU A 221 -6.07 10.31 -11.83
C GLU A 221 -5.21 11.48 -11.34
N ALA A 222 -4.99 11.62 -10.03
CA ALA A 222 -4.09 12.64 -9.48
C ALA A 222 -2.64 12.47 -10.01
N LYS A 223 -2.15 11.22 -10.10
CA LYS A 223 -0.84 10.95 -10.72
C LYS A 223 -0.85 11.28 -12.21
N MET A 224 -1.93 10.96 -12.93
CA MET A 224 -2.09 11.29 -14.35
C MET A 224 -2.00 12.80 -14.60
N GLN A 225 -2.64 13.61 -13.74
CA GLN A 225 -2.59 15.06 -13.82
C GLN A 225 -1.19 15.64 -13.56
N ARG A 226 -0.43 15.02 -12.67
CA ARG A 226 0.95 15.43 -12.35
C ARG A 226 1.97 14.99 -13.41
N CYS A 227 1.75 13.84 -14.06
CA CYS A 227 2.66 13.27 -15.04
C CYS A 227 2.46 13.91 -16.42
N ILE A 228 3.19 14.99 -16.68
CA ILE A 228 3.13 15.75 -17.94
C ILE A 228 3.42 14.82 -19.12
N GLY A 229 2.58 14.87 -20.16
CA GLY A 229 2.72 14.06 -21.36
C GLY A 229 2.20 12.62 -21.26
N ALA A 230 1.89 12.10 -20.06
CA ALA A 230 1.43 10.72 -19.88
C ALA A 230 0.14 10.42 -20.67
N ARG A 231 -0.82 11.36 -20.69
CA ARG A 231 -2.06 11.21 -21.48
C ARG A 231 -1.77 11.06 -22.98
N GLY A 232 -0.86 11.87 -23.53
CA GLY A 232 -0.48 11.79 -24.94
C GLY A 232 0.20 10.45 -25.29
N LEU A 233 1.06 9.94 -24.40
CA LEU A 233 1.67 8.63 -24.55
C LEU A 233 0.63 7.50 -24.51
N LEU A 234 -0.34 7.58 -23.60
CA LEU A 234 -1.43 6.60 -23.52
C LEU A 234 -2.33 6.66 -24.75
N THR A 235 -2.66 7.85 -25.25
CA THR A 235 -3.38 8.00 -26.53
C THR A 235 -2.61 7.37 -27.69
N SER A 236 -1.29 7.58 -27.75
CA SER A 236 -0.45 6.92 -28.78
C SER A 236 -0.49 5.40 -28.68
N LEU A 237 -0.51 4.81 -27.47
CA LEU A 237 -0.69 3.35 -27.31
C LEU A 237 -2.06 2.84 -27.81
N ARG A 238 -3.10 3.68 -27.82
CA ARG A 238 -4.40 3.34 -28.40
C ARG A 238 -4.36 3.23 -29.92
N GLU A 239 -3.37 3.84 -30.57
CA GLU A 239 -3.23 3.83 -32.03
C GLU A 239 -2.27 2.72 -32.50
N VAL A 240 -1.37 2.26 -31.62
CA VAL A 240 -0.43 1.18 -31.94
C VAL A 240 -1.16 -0.17 -32.07
N ASN A 241 -0.74 -0.97 -33.05
CA ASN A 241 -1.16 -2.36 -33.20
C ASN A 241 -0.39 -3.25 -32.22
N LEU A 242 -1.08 -3.66 -31.15
CA LEU A 242 -0.49 -4.48 -30.10
C LEU A 242 -0.48 -5.96 -30.50
N ASN A 243 0.67 -6.62 -30.36
CA ASN A 243 0.72 -8.08 -30.26
C ASN A 243 0.49 -8.52 -28.80
N ARG A 244 0.42 -9.83 -28.56
CA ARG A 244 0.25 -10.40 -27.21
C ARG A 244 1.29 -9.94 -26.20
N THR A 245 2.56 -9.83 -26.60
CA THR A 245 3.63 -9.37 -25.71
C THR A 245 3.44 -7.90 -25.37
N ASP A 246 3.11 -7.06 -26.37
CA ASP A 246 2.84 -5.64 -26.16
C ASP A 246 1.64 -5.41 -25.26
N ALA A 247 0.55 -6.16 -25.47
CA ALA A 247 -0.64 -6.11 -24.63
C ALA A 247 -0.33 -6.50 -23.16
N GLY A 248 0.46 -7.57 -22.96
CA GLY A 248 0.93 -7.95 -21.63
C GLY A 248 1.82 -6.89 -20.97
N MET A 249 2.72 -6.27 -21.75
CA MET A 249 3.57 -5.18 -21.26
C MET A 249 2.76 -3.92 -20.93
N CYS A 250 1.77 -3.55 -21.74
CA CYS A 250 0.83 -2.46 -21.41
C CYS A 250 0.12 -2.73 -20.07
N LEU A 251 -0.38 -3.97 -19.93
CA LEU A 251 -0.79 -4.64 -18.68
C LEU A 251 0.06 -4.23 -17.48
N ALA A 252 1.28 -4.74 -17.52
CA ALA A 252 2.25 -4.63 -16.45
C ALA A 252 2.66 -3.17 -16.19
N THR A 253 2.95 -2.39 -17.24
CA THR A 253 3.41 -1.01 -17.09
C THR A 253 2.33 -0.12 -16.47
N MET A 254 1.06 -0.23 -16.91
CA MET A 254 -0.02 0.53 -16.28
C MET A 254 -0.20 0.13 -14.81
N ALA A 255 -0.17 -1.17 -14.50
CA ALA A 255 -0.30 -1.66 -13.13
C ALA A 255 0.87 -1.22 -12.22
N GLN A 256 2.10 -1.19 -12.73
CA GLN A 256 3.30 -0.78 -12.00
C GLN A 256 3.38 0.73 -11.80
N THR A 257 3.04 1.50 -12.83
CA THR A 257 3.15 2.97 -12.79
C THR A 257 1.92 3.64 -12.19
N GLY A 258 0.74 3.00 -12.26
CA GLY A 258 -0.54 3.61 -11.93
C GLY A 258 -1.02 4.64 -12.95
N LEU A 259 -0.34 4.76 -14.11
CA LEU A 259 -0.80 5.57 -15.23
C LEU A 259 -1.85 4.77 -16.00
N TYR A 260 -3.11 4.93 -15.57
CA TYR A 260 -4.23 4.12 -16.04
C TYR A 260 -4.96 4.74 -17.23
N ASP A 261 -5.23 3.92 -18.24
CA ASP A 261 -6.13 4.22 -19.35
C ASP A 261 -7.06 3.05 -19.62
N ALA A 262 -8.38 3.30 -19.57
CA ALA A 262 -9.37 2.24 -19.73
C ALA A 262 -9.37 1.64 -21.14
N GLU A 263 -9.12 2.45 -22.16
CA GLU A 263 -9.18 2.01 -23.56
C GLU A 263 -7.96 1.17 -23.93
N VAL A 264 -6.76 1.59 -23.50
CA VAL A 264 -5.54 0.77 -23.63
C VAL A 264 -5.72 -0.56 -22.89
N CYS A 265 -6.36 -0.55 -21.72
CA CYS A 265 -6.63 -1.76 -20.93
C CYS A 265 -7.58 -2.71 -21.66
N ASN A 266 -8.70 -2.22 -22.18
CA ASN A 266 -9.65 -2.99 -23.00
C ASN A 266 -8.97 -3.61 -24.23
N ARG A 267 -8.28 -2.79 -25.04
CA ARG A 267 -7.58 -3.28 -26.25
C ARG A 267 -6.54 -4.34 -25.91
N SER A 268 -5.80 -4.15 -24.81
CA SER A 268 -4.83 -5.14 -24.34
C SER A 268 -5.52 -6.46 -23.97
N CYS A 269 -6.65 -6.42 -23.26
CA CYS A 269 -7.42 -7.60 -22.93
C CYS A 269 -8.03 -8.29 -24.16
N ASP A 270 -8.52 -7.54 -25.15
CA ASP A 270 -9.07 -8.09 -26.38
C ASP A 270 -8.00 -8.84 -27.19
N VAL A 271 -6.79 -8.27 -27.31
CA VAL A 271 -5.64 -8.92 -27.97
C VAL A 271 -5.23 -10.19 -27.23
N LEU A 272 -5.17 -10.14 -25.90
CA LEU A 272 -4.84 -11.31 -25.07
C LEU A 272 -5.91 -12.39 -25.16
N PHE A 273 -7.18 -12.02 -25.25
CA PHE A 273 -8.29 -12.94 -25.47
C PHE A 273 -8.22 -13.58 -26.86
N ALA A 274 -7.98 -12.80 -27.92
CA ALA A 274 -7.82 -13.33 -29.27
C ALA A 274 -6.64 -14.31 -29.40
N GLN A 275 -5.58 -14.13 -28.60
CA GLN A 275 -4.37 -14.97 -28.60
C GLN A 275 -4.22 -15.83 -27.34
N HIS A 276 -5.33 -16.16 -26.67
CA HIS A 276 -5.32 -16.85 -25.37
C HIS A 276 -4.64 -18.21 -25.42
N ALA A 277 -4.75 -18.95 -26.53
CA ALA A 277 -4.17 -20.28 -26.69
C ALA A 277 -2.64 -20.31 -26.55
N LEU A 278 -1.97 -19.16 -26.72
CA LEU A 278 -0.53 -19.05 -26.58
C LEU A 278 -0.11 -18.70 -25.15
N LEU A 279 -1.03 -18.23 -24.30
CA LEU A 279 -0.74 -17.76 -22.94
C LEU A 279 -0.59 -18.93 -21.97
N SER A 280 0.47 -18.91 -21.15
CA SER A 280 0.61 -19.88 -20.07
C SER A 280 -0.25 -19.51 -18.85
N SER A 281 -0.57 -20.50 -18.00
CA SER A 281 -1.26 -20.27 -16.72
C SER A 281 -0.58 -19.19 -15.87
N GLN A 282 0.76 -19.15 -15.86
CA GLN A 282 1.53 -18.12 -15.16
C GLN A 282 1.32 -16.72 -15.73
N GLN A 283 1.25 -16.57 -17.06
CA GLN A 283 0.95 -15.29 -17.70
C GLN A 283 -0.49 -14.84 -17.41
N LEU A 284 -1.44 -15.78 -17.39
CA LEU A 284 -2.83 -15.50 -17.05
C LEU A 284 -2.98 -15.03 -15.58
N CYS A 285 -2.24 -15.63 -14.65
CA CYS A 285 -2.17 -15.15 -13.26
C CYS A 285 -1.69 -13.69 -13.19
N GLN A 286 -0.65 -13.34 -13.94
CA GLN A 286 -0.13 -11.97 -14.02
C GLN A 286 -1.17 -11.01 -14.61
N VAL A 287 -1.86 -11.41 -15.68
CA VAL A 287 -2.94 -10.61 -16.29
C VAL A 287 -4.04 -10.32 -15.26
N LEU A 288 -4.53 -11.32 -14.53
CA LEU A 288 -5.54 -11.11 -13.48
C LEU A 288 -5.04 -10.21 -12.35
N PHE A 289 -3.78 -10.38 -11.95
CA PHE A 289 -3.17 -9.53 -10.95
C PHE A 289 -3.09 -8.07 -11.40
N HIS A 290 -2.61 -7.81 -12.62
CA HIS A 290 -2.54 -6.46 -13.19
C HIS A 290 -3.93 -5.82 -13.32
N LEU A 291 -4.93 -6.58 -13.77
CA LEU A 291 -6.32 -6.12 -13.81
C LEU A 291 -6.86 -5.76 -12.43
N GLY A 292 -6.55 -6.58 -11.42
CA GLY A 292 -6.89 -6.29 -10.03
C GLY A 292 -6.20 -5.04 -9.50
N THR A 293 -4.90 -4.86 -9.75
CA THR A 293 -4.16 -3.64 -9.36
C THR A 293 -4.76 -2.40 -10.01
N LEU A 294 -5.16 -2.49 -11.27
CA LEU A 294 -5.82 -1.41 -12.00
C LEU A 294 -7.29 -1.22 -11.62
N GLN A 295 -7.89 -2.15 -10.86
CA GLN A 295 -9.31 -2.23 -10.58
C GLN A 295 -10.17 -2.08 -11.86
N HIS A 296 -9.66 -2.62 -12.95
CA HIS A 296 -10.33 -2.60 -14.23
C HIS A 296 -11.17 -3.86 -14.33
N ARG A 297 -12.47 -3.73 -14.64
CA ARG A 297 -13.38 -4.87 -14.85
C ARG A 297 -13.57 -5.07 -16.35
N HIS A 298 -13.06 -6.17 -16.86
CA HIS A 298 -13.12 -6.55 -18.27
C HIS A 298 -14.01 -7.78 -18.45
N ILE A 299 -14.70 -7.86 -19.59
CA ILE A 299 -15.63 -8.95 -19.91
C ILE A 299 -14.96 -10.34 -19.91
N HIS A 300 -13.67 -10.40 -20.25
CA HIS A 300 -12.90 -11.65 -20.38
C HIS A 300 -12.24 -12.14 -19.08
N GLN A 301 -12.41 -11.46 -17.94
CA GLN A 301 -11.71 -11.83 -16.70
C GLN A 301 -12.08 -13.21 -16.17
N LYS A 302 -13.38 -13.54 -16.18
CA LYS A 302 -13.86 -14.88 -15.81
C LYS A 302 -13.26 -15.95 -16.71
N TYR A 303 -13.18 -15.66 -18.00
CA TYR A 303 -12.58 -16.56 -18.99
C TYR A 303 -11.08 -16.79 -18.71
N PHE A 304 -10.29 -15.73 -18.53
CA PHE A 304 -8.87 -15.87 -18.17
C PHE A 304 -8.66 -16.69 -16.90
N SER A 305 -9.46 -16.46 -15.87
CA SER A 305 -9.37 -17.24 -14.63
C SER A 305 -9.75 -18.71 -14.80
N SER A 306 -10.63 -19.04 -15.75
CA SER A 306 -11.06 -20.44 -15.98
C SER A 306 -10.00 -21.29 -16.66
N LEU A 307 -9.09 -20.65 -17.40
CA LEU A 307 -7.98 -21.30 -18.11
C LEU A 307 -6.78 -21.61 -17.19
N ILE A 308 -6.75 -21.09 -15.97
CA ILE A 308 -5.58 -21.24 -15.08
C ILE A 308 -5.54 -22.65 -14.49
N GLU A 309 -4.44 -23.34 -14.75
CA GLU A 309 -4.07 -24.60 -14.10
C GLU A 309 -2.97 -24.35 -13.07
N ALA A 310 -3.30 -24.49 -11.78
CA ALA A 310 -2.37 -24.21 -10.70
C ALA A 310 -1.15 -25.15 -10.68
N GLU A 311 -1.27 -26.36 -11.23
CA GLU A 311 -0.17 -27.31 -11.37
C GLU A 311 0.96 -26.78 -12.25
N ASN A 312 0.60 -25.95 -13.23
CA ASN A 312 1.50 -25.31 -14.20
C ASN A 312 1.99 -23.93 -13.73
N CYS A 313 1.70 -23.56 -12.47
CA CYS A 313 2.07 -22.28 -11.86
C CYS A 313 3.15 -22.46 -10.79
N ASN A 314 3.93 -21.40 -10.54
CA ASN A 314 4.73 -21.30 -9.33
C ASN A 314 3.91 -20.65 -8.19
N ALA A 315 4.42 -20.70 -6.95
CA ALA A 315 3.70 -20.13 -5.80
C ALA A 315 3.36 -18.64 -5.95
N GLU A 316 4.25 -17.86 -6.58
CA GLU A 316 4.00 -16.44 -6.80
C GLU A 316 2.86 -16.20 -7.79
N ALA A 317 2.77 -17.00 -8.86
CA ALA A 317 1.67 -16.92 -9.81
C ALA A 317 0.33 -17.29 -9.15
N VAL A 318 0.30 -18.29 -8.26
CA VAL A 318 -0.90 -18.61 -7.47
C VAL A 318 -1.26 -17.46 -6.53
N ARG A 319 -0.27 -16.83 -5.87
CA ARG A 319 -0.47 -15.62 -5.06
C ARG A 319 -1.11 -14.49 -5.87
N GLN A 320 -0.55 -14.23 -7.05
CA GLN A 320 -1.04 -13.21 -7.99
C GLN A 320 -2.46 -13.50 -8.46
N HIS A 321 -2.81 -14.76 -8.71
CA HIS A 321 -4.16 -15.16 -9.08
C HIS A 321 -5.18 -14.88 -7.98
N VAL A 322 -4.91 -15.34 -6.74
CA VAL A 322 -5.80 -15.13 -5.59
C VAL A 322 -5.97 -13.63 -5.30
N LEU A 323 -4.86 -12.88 -5.26
CA LEU A 323 -4.90 -11.44 -5.02
C LEU A 323 -5.62 -10.68 -6.16
N GLY A 324 -5.39 -11.07 -7.42
CA GLY A 324 -6.05 -10.48 -8.58
C GLY A 324 -7.57 -10.62 -8.49
N LEU A 325 -8.06 -11.83 -8.23
CA LEU A 325 -9.48 -12.10 -8.01
C LEU A 325 -10.04 -11.29 -6.83
N ALA A 326 -9.32 -11.26 -5.71
CA ALA A 326 -9.72 -10.54 -4.52
C ALA A 326 -9.84 -9.02 -4.77
N MET A 327 -8.87 -8.42 -5.48
CA MET A 327 -8.88 -6.99 -5.83
C MET A 327 -10.00 -6.63 -6.81
N LEU A 328 -10.41 -7.57 -7.67
CA LEU A 328 -11.54 -7.41 -8.58
C LEU A 328 -12.91 -7.64 -7.89
N HIS A 329 -12.90 -8.16 -6.67
CA HIS A 329 -14.05 -8.73 -5.97
C HIS A 329 -14.79 -9.76 -6.84
N GLN A 330 -14.00 -10.57 -7.54
CA GLN A 330 -14.51 -11.56 -8.47
C GLN A 330 -14.36 -12.96 -7.87
N PRO A 331 -15.47 -13.69 -7.62
CA PRO A 331 -15.36 -15.05 -7.14
C PRO A 331 -14.64 -15.92 -8.17
N PRO A 332 -13.82 -16.90 -7.73
CA PRO A 332 -13.19 -17.82 -8.65
C PRO A 332 -14.25 -18.62 -9.41
N PRO A 333 -13.98 -19.03 -10.66
CA PRO A 333 -14.90 -19.87 -11.42
C PRO A 333 -15.13 -21.24 -10.76
N ASN A 334 -14.15 -21.72 -9.99
CA ASN A 334 -14.26 -22.94 -9.18
C ASN A 334 -13.42 -22.76 -7.91
N GLU A 335 -14.08 -22.68 -6.75
CA GLU A 335 -13.43 -22.51 -5.45
C GLU A 335 -12.54 -23.71 -5.08
N THR A 336 -13.01 -24.93 -5.34
CA THR A 336 -12.26 -26.16 -5.05
C THR A 336 -10.95 -26.19 -5.82
N ARG A 337 -11.00 -25.93 -7.13
CA ARG A 337 -9.80 -25.90 -7.99
C ARG A 337 -8.79 -24.82 -7.56
N LEU A 338 -9.27 -23.65 -7.14
CA LEU A 338 -8.42 -22.60 -6.58
C LEU A 338 -7.74 -23.09 -5.29
N MET A 339 -8.52 -23.67 -4.39
CA MET A 339 -8.02 -24.17 -3.10
C MET A 339 -7.05 -25.34 -3.27
N ASP A 340 -7.29 -26.26 -4.19
CA ASP A 340 -6.39 -27.36 -4.51
C ASP A 340 -5.03 -26.82 -4.97
N GLY A 341 -5.02 -25.79 -5.81
CA GLY A 341 -3.80 -25.07 -6.20
C GLY A 341 -3.08 -24.41 -5.03
N VAL A 342 -3.82 -23.78 -4.12
CA VAL A 342 -3.25 -23.18 -2.89
C VAL A 342 -2.63 -24.26 -2.00
N PHE A 343 -3.32 -25.37 -1.76
CA PHE A 343 -2.82 -26.48 -0.95
C PHE A 343 -1.63 -27.19 -1.60
N LEU A 344 -1.62 -27.34 -2.92
CA LEU A 344 -0.50 -27.90 -3.67
C LEU A 344 0.81 -27.20 -3.30
N HIS A 345 0.84 -25.87 -3.30
CA HIS A 345 2.06 -25.12 -2.95
C HIS A 345 2.33 -25.07 -1.44
N ALA A 346 1.30 -24.91 -0.60
CA ALA A 346 1.46 -24.85 0.85
C ALA A 346 1.99 -26.17 1.45
N LEU A 347 1.50 -27.31 0.95
CA LEU A 347 1.93 -28.63 1.41
C LEU A 347 3.32 -28.99 0.90
N ARG A 348 3.67 -28.64 -0.35
CA ARG A 348 5.04 -28.80 -0.89
C ARG A 348 6.09 -28.18 0.04
N ALA A 349 5.86 -26.95 0.48
CA ALA A 349 6.76 -26.25 1.40
C ALA A 349 6.86 -26.92 2.79
N SER A 350 5.73 -27.43 3.29
CA SER A 350 5.69 -28.13 4.57
C SER A 350 6.48 -29.46 4.54
N HIS A 351 6.41 -30.20 3.43
CA HIS A 351 7.17 -31.44 3.24
C HIS A 351 8.67 -31.19 3.09
N ALA A 352 9.08 -30.17 2.33
CA ALA A 352 10.48 -29.76 2.21
C ALA A 352 11.09 -29.39 3.57
N HIS A 353 10.38 -28.60 4.38
CA HIS A 353 10.85 -28.18 5.70
C HIS A 353 11.00 -29.35 6.70
N ARG A 354 10.07 -30.31 6.68
CA ARG A 354 10.14 -31.50 7.55
C ARG A 354 11.37 -32.37 7.21
N ARG A 355 11.68 -32.53 5.92
CA ARG A 355 12.84 -33.30 5.48
C ARG A 355 14.16 -32.61 5.82
N GLN A 356 14.27 -31.29 5.58
CA GLN A 356 15.45 -30.51 6.00
C GLN A 356 15.72 -30.65 7.50
N LYS A 357 14.66 -30.69 8.32
CA LYS A 357 14.79 -30.89 9.76
C LYS A 357 15.28 -32.30 10.12
N CYS A 358 14.72 -33.34 9.49
CA CYS A 358 15.20 -34.72 9.66
C CYS A 358 16.62 -34.96 9.14
N THR A 359 17.09 -34.19 8.14
CA THR A 359 18.49 -34.28 7.67
C THR A 359 19.48 -33.50 8.53
N ARG A 360 19.02 -32.46 9.26
CA ARG A 360 19.85 -31.69 10.21
C ARG A 360 19.92 -32.33 11.59
N ASP A 361 18.83 -32.93 12.05
CA ASP A 361 18.77 -33.70 13.29
C ASP A 361 19.16 -35.15 12.95
N GLY A 362 20.46 -35.42 12.84
CA GLY A 362 21.00 -36.76 12.54
C GLY A 362 20.54 -37.80 13.56
N SER A 363 19.43 -38.48 13.28
CA SER A 363 18.90 -39.58 14.08
C SER A 363 17.98 -40.46 13.25
N SER A 364 18.57 -41.58 12.80
CA SER A 364 17.96 -42.89 12.55
C SER A 364 16.51 -42.96 12.01
N CYS A 365 16.38 -43.16 10.69
CA CYS A 365 15.31 -43.99 10.13
C CYS A 365 15.90 -44.87 9.00
N PRO A 366 15.43 -46.13 8.86
CA PRO A 366 16.14 -47.15 8.11
C PRO A 366 16.03 -46.90 6.60
N SER A 367 17.17 -47.01 5.93
CA SER A 367 17.30 -47.01 4.48
C SER A 367 16.46 -48.14 3.88
N ARG A 368 15.33 -47.79 3.28
CA ARG A 368 14.63 -48.66 2.33
C ARG A 368 15.20 -48.33 0.95
N SER A 369 16.03 -49.24 0.44
CA SER A 369 16.62 -49.18 -0.91
C SER A 369 15.52 -48.98 -1.95
N PRO A 370 15.67 -48.07 -2.94
CA PRO A 370 14.78 -48.06 -4.08
C PRO A 370 15.09 -49.26 -4.99
N PRO A 371 14.08 -49.84 -5.66
CA PRO A 371 14.28 -50.96 -6.55
C PRO A 371 15.03 -50.50 -7.79
N GLN A 372 15.90 -51.39 -8.24
CA GLN A 372 16.72 -51.29 -9.42
C GLN A 372 15.89 -51.82 -10.60
N GLU A 373 15.45 -50.95 -11.51
CA GLU A 373 14.90 -51.36 -12.80
C GLU A 373 15.49 -50.51 -13.93
N ASP A 374 16.47 -51.13 -14.58
CA ASP A 374 16.70 -51.31 -16.01
C ASP A 374 16.54 -50.19 -17.05
N LYS A 375 17.59 -50.16 -17.88
CA LYS A 375 17.81 -49.40 -19.10
C LYS A 375 16.85 -49.85 -20.21
N CYS A 376 16.31 -48.90 -20.96
CA CYS A 376 16.17 -49.04 -22.41
C CYS A 376 16.03 -47.67 -23.10
N ASP A 377 16.79 -47.50 -24.18
CA ASP A 377 16.95 -46.29 -24.98
C ASP A 377 15.71 -45.93 -25.80
N ALA A 378 15.35 -44.63 -25.84
CA ALA A 378 14.78 -44.00 -27.03
C ALA A 378 14.92 -42.48 -26.97
N GLN A 379 15.72 -42.00 -27.90
CA GLN A 379 16.21 -40.65 -28.12
C GLN A 379 15.14 -39.79 -28.81
N LYS A 380 14.61 -38.76 -28.11
CA LYS A 380 14.25 -37.41 -28.61
C LYS A 380 13.43 -36.65 -27.56
N GLN A 381 13.72 -35.34 -27.45
CA GLN A 381 12.96 -34.29 -26.75
C GLN A 381 13.22 -34.08 -25.24
N ASN A 382 13.25 -32.79 -24.90
CA ASN A 382 13.15 -32.15 -23.58
C ASN A 382 14.45 -31.88 -22.79
N THR A 383 15.01 -30.72 -23.13
CA THR A 383 16.04 -29.89 -22.48
C THR A 383 15.61 -29.33 -21.11
N PHE A 384 15.20 -30.22 -20.20
CA PHE A 384 15.09 -29.87 -18.78
C PHE A 384 16.35 -30.30 -18.05
N SER A 385 16.91 -29.43 -17.20
CA SER A 385 18.00 -29.79 -16.28
C SER A 385 17.58 -30.97 -15.41
N HIS A 386 18.53 -31.79 -14.94
CA HIS A 386 18.23 -32.91 -14.04
C HIS A 386 17.40 -32.49 -12.81
N ARG A 387 17.56 -31.23 -12.38
CA ARG A 387 16.79 -30.57 -11.31
C ARG A 387 15.34 -30.27 -11.71
N ALA A 388 15.12 -29.75 -12.92
CA ALA A 388 13.78 -29.53 -13.46
C ALA A 388 13.06 -30.85 -13.76
N ARG A 389 13.77 -31.89 -14.24
CA ARG A 389 13.20 -33.23 -14.41
C ARG A 389 12.77 -33.84 -13.07
N ARG A 390 13.53 -33.65 -11.98
CA ARG A 390 13.10 -34.08 -10.62
C ARG A 390 11.92 -33.27 -10.09
N ALA A 391 11.90 -31.95 -10.27
CA ALA A 391 10.78 -31.11 -9.84
C ALA A 391 9.48 -31.38 -10.62
N ILE A 392 9.59 -31.84 -11.87
CA ILE A 392 8.45 -32.24 -12.72
C ILE A 392 8.04 -33.70 -12.45
N ALA A 393 9.00 -34.61 -12.23
CA ALA A 393 8.72 -36.04 -12.05
C ALA A 393 8.31 -36.43 -10.62
N ASP A 394 8.71 -35.65 -9.61
CA ASP A 394 8.26 -35.85 -8.23
C ASP A 394 8.19 -34.49 -7.49
N PRO A 395 7.04 -33.78 -7.59
CA PRO A 395 6.87 -32.43 -7.05
C PRO A 395 6.96 -32.36 -5.51
N LEU A 396 7.06 -33.49 -4.80
CA LEU A 396 7.24 -33.58 -3.35
C LEU A 396 8.71 -33.70 -2.92
N ASN A 397 9.65 -33.74 -3.86
CA ASN A 397 11.06 -34.11 -3.62
C ASN A 397 12.06 -32.94 -3.67
N ASP A 398 11.60 -31.68 -3.82
CA ASP A 398 12.48 -30.50 -3.79
C ASP A 398 12.70 -29.99 -2.36
N ASN A 399 13.85 -30.33 -1.78
CA ASN A 399 14.21 -29.95 -0.41
C ASN A 399 14.46 -28.44 -0.23
N GLU A 400 14.53 -27.64 -1.29
CA GLU A 400 14.79 -26.19 -1.23
C GLU A 400 13.52 -25.33 -1.35
N TYR A 401 12.35 -25.95 -1.55
CA TYR A 401 11.10 -25.23 -1.72
C TYR A 401 10.55 -24.69 -0.39
N VAL A 402 10.86 -23.43 -0.06
CA VAL A 402 10.39 -22.75 1.15
C VAL A 402 9.54 -21.53 0.78
N LEU A 403 8.37 -21.40 1.42
CA LEU A 403 7.50 -20.23 1.23
C LEU A 403 7.65 -19.25 2.39
N PRO A 404 7.74 -17.94 2.09
CA PRO A 404 7.90 -16.91 3.11
C PRO A 404 6.56 -16.65 3.84
N PRO A 405 6.55 -16.15 5.09
CA PRO A 405 5.33 -15.87 5.85
C PRO A 405 4.33 -14.97 5.11
N GLU A 406 4.83 -14.00 4.36
CA GLU A 406 4.07 -13.01 3.58
C GLU A 406 3.18 -13.70 2.54
N TRP A 407 3.64 -14.80 1.95
CA TRP A 407 2.84 -15.60 1.02
C TRP A 407 1.56 -16.13 1.68
N TYR A 408 1.66 -16.67 2.90
CA TYR A 408 0.50 -17.18 3.64
C TYR A 408 -0.44 -16.07 4.09
N ILE A 409 0.10 -14.90 4.44
CA ILE A 409 -0.67 -13.71 4.83
C ILE A 409 -1.49 -13.23 3.63
N ASP A 410 -0.85 -13.04 2.47
CA ASP A 410 -1.49 -12.51 1.28
C ASP A 410 -2.55 -13.45 0.70
N ILE A 411 -2.26 -14.76 0.63
CA ILE A 411 -3.27 -15.75 0.21
C ILE A 411 -4.44 -15.76 1.19
N GLY A 412 -4.16 -15.85 2.50
CA GLY A 412 -5.22 -15.93 3.51
C GLY A 412 -6.10 -14.69 3.52
N HIS A 413 -5.50 -13.51 3.35
CA HIS A 413 -6.20 -12.25 3.19
C HIS A 413 -7.04 -12.22 1.91
N GLY A 414 -6.48 -12.63 0.77
CA GLY A 414 -7.20 -12.69 -0.50
C GLY A 414 -8.41 -13.65 -0.45
N LEU A 415 -8.25 -14.83 0.14
CA LEU A 415 -9.35 -15.77 0.37
C LEU A 415 -10.43 -15.17 1.28
N ALA A 416 -10.05 -14.44 2.34
CA ALA A 416 -11.00 -13.76 3.21
C ALA A 416 -11.79 -12.65 2.49
N CYS A 417 -11.19 -11.98 1.50
CA CYS A 417 -11.86 -10.98 0.66
C CYS A 417 -12.79 -11.60 -0.38
N LEU A 418 -12.53 -12.85 -0.79
CA LEU A 418 -13.40 -13.65 -1.65
C LEU A 418 -14.47 -14.42 -0.87
N ASP A 419 -14.55 -14.22 0.45
CA ASP A 419 -15.41 -14.94 1.40
C ASP A 419 -15.24 -16.48 1.39
N ILE A 420 -14.08 -16.97 0.93
CA ILE A 420 -13.73 -18.39 0.94
C ILE A 420 -13.27 -18.80 2.34
N ARG A 421 -14.03 -19.69 2.97
CA ARG A 421 -13.75 -20.19 4.32
C ARG A 421 -12.94 -21.49 4.27
N ALA A 422 -11.65 -21.41 4.59
CA ALA A 422 -10.75 -22.56 4.61
C ALA A 422 -10.07 -22.76 5.99
N PRO A 423 -10.72 -23.44 6.96
CA PRO A 423 -10.19 -23.58 8.32
C PRO A 423 -8.79 -24.21 8.37
N LYS A 424 -8.54 -25.21 7.53
CA LYS A 424 -7.23 -25.88 7.40
C LYS A 424 -6.15 -24.91 6.93
N PHE A 425 -6.45 -24.05 5.96
CA PHE A 425 -5.49 -23.06 5.47
C PHE A 425 -5.21 -21.97 6.51
N LYS A 426 -6.24 -21.46 7.19
CA LYS A 426 -6.07 -20.51 8.31
C LYS A 426 -5.13 -21.06 9.40
N LEU A 427 -5.26 -22.34 9.74
CA LEU A 427 -4.36 -23.03 10.68
C LEU A 427 -2.92 -23.10 10.17
N MET A 428 -2.71 -23.35 8.88
CA MET A 428 -1.37 -23.30 8.29
C MET A 428 -0.79 -21.89 8.35
N THR A 429 -1.56 -20.87 7.97
CA THR A 429 -1.15 -19.46 8.06
C THR A 429 -0.66 -19.12 9.47
N ALA A 430 -1.46 -19.40 10.51
CA ALA A 430 -1.03 -19.14 11.89
C ALA A 430 0.23 -19.91 12.31
N ARG A 431 0.45 -21.13 11.80
CA ARG A 431 1.68 -21.89 12.13
C ARG A 431 2.92 -21.26 11.51
N HIS A 432 2.82 -20.79 10.27
CA HIS A 432 3.96 -20.23 9.53
C HIS A 432 4.26 -18.77 9.89
N THR A 433 3.27 -17.98 10.32
CA THR A 433 3.46 -16.54 10.62
C THR A 433 3.74 -16.24 12.09
N ARG A 434 3.43 -17.14 13.02
CA ARG A 434 3.50 -16.85 14.47
C ARG A 434 4.85 -16.32 14.96
N ARG A 435 5.96 -16.79 14.38
CA ARG A 435 7.31 -16.35 14.76
C ARG A 435 7.68 -15.00 14.15
N SER A 436 7.04 -14.59 13.06
CA SER A 436 7.34 -13.33 12.35
C SER A 436 6.44 -12.17 12.76
N ILE A 437 5.34 -12.39 13.51
CA ILE A 437 4.37 -11.32 13.91
C ILE A 437 5.04 -10.05 14.44
N GLY A 438 6.10 -10.20 15.24
CA GLY A 438 6.83 -9.06 15.80
C GLY A 438 7.53 -8.18 14.76
N ARG A 439 7.96 -8.76 13.63
CA ARG A 439 8.71 -8.07 12.56
C ARG A 439 7.81 -7.53 11.43
N LEU A 440 6.55 -7.97 11.37
CA LEU A 440 5.60 -7.53 10.33
C LEU A 440 5.27 -6.04 10.45
N ALA A 441 5.02 -5.36 9.33
CA ALA A 441 4.49 -4.00 9.34
C ALA A 441 3.03 -3.95 9.82
N THR A 442 2.52 -2.78 10.22
CA THR A 442 1.11 -2.61 10.65
C THR A 442 0.13 -3.11 9.60
N THR A 443 0.40 -2.82 8.32
CA THR A 443 -0.41 -3.27 7.17
C THR A 443 -0.46 -4.79 7.05
N GLU A 444 0.67 -5.46 7.20
CA GLU A 444 0.78 -6.92 7.16
C GLU A 444 0.10 -7.59 8.36
N ARG A 445 0.20 -6.97 9.55
CA ARG A 445 -0.55 -7.40 10.74
C ARG A 445 -2.05 -7.30 10.52
N CYS A 446 -2.54 -6.24 9.87
CA CYS A 446 -3.96 -6.12 9.50
C CYS A 446 -4.37 -7.21 8.51
N LYS A 447 -3.60 -7.46 7.45
CA LYS A 447 -3.85 -8.56 6.51
C LYS A 447 -3.88 -9.91 7.22
N LEU A 448 -2.99 -10.12 8.19
CA LEU A 448 -2.95 -11.35 8.99
C LEU A 448 -4.22 -11.51 9.85
N LEU A 449 -4.77 -10.43 10.42
CA LEU A 449 -6.06 -10.48 11.13
C LEU A 449 -7.19 -10.94 10.20
N TYR A 450 -7.30 -10.38 8.99
CA TYR A 450 -8.28 -10.86 8.00
C TYR A 450 -8.04 -12.33 7.60
N ALA A 451 -6.77 -12.71 7.41
CA ALA A 451 -6.40 -14.07 7.07
C ALA A 451 -6.80 -15.08 8.16
N LEU A 452 -6.70 -14.71 9.43
CA LEU A 452 -7.01 -15.60 10.57
C LEU A 452 -8.46 -15.51 11.05
N GLY A 453 -9.08 -14.34 10.97
CA GLY A 453 -10.40 -14.01 11.51
C GLY A 453 -11.59 -14.47 10.66
N GLY A 454 -12.78 -13.92 10.94
CA GLY A 454 -14.00 -14.16 10.15
C GLY A 454 -14.67 -15.53 10.34
N MET A 455 -14.26 -16.32 11.33
CA MET A 455 -14.89 -17.60 11.69
C MET A 455 -14.93 -17.74 13.22
N SER A 456 -16.11 -18.08 13.76
CA SER A 456 -16.23 -18.46 15.17
C SER A 456 -15.77 -19.90 15.41
N ALA A 457 -15.35 -20.23 16.63
CA ALA A 457 -14.92 -21.59 16.98
C ALA A 457 -16.01 -22.64 16.72
N ASP A 458 -17.28 -22.26 16.79
CA ASP A 458 -18.43 -23.14 16.54
C ASP A 458 -18.54 -23.58 15.08
N GLN A 459 -18.11 -22.72 14.15
CA GLN A 459 -18.11 -22.97 12.71
C GLN A 459 -16.93 -23.85 12.26
N VAL A 460 -16.00 -24.16 13.17
CA VAL A 460 -14.82 -24.98 12.88
C VAL A 460 -15.16 -26.45 13.14
N PRO A 461 -14.76 -27.37 12.23
CA PRO A 461 -14.93 -28.81 12.44
C PRO A 461 -14.34 -29.25 13.80
N PRO A 462 -15.03 -30.14 14.54
CA PRO A 462 -14.68 -30.48 15.91
C PRO A 462 -13.25 -31.00 16.05
N GLU A 463 -12.73 -31.67 15.03
CA GLU A 463 -11.36 -32.22 15.01
C GLU A 463 -10.29 -31.12 15.01
N LEU A 464 -10.63 -29.92 14.53
CA LEU A 464 -9.71 -28.79 14.40
C LEU A 464 -9.83 -27.78 15.54
N ARG A 465 -10.92 -27.80 16.33
CA ARG A 465 -11.17 -26.81 17.41
C ARG A 465 -10.04 -26.71 18.44
N PRO A 466 -9.44 -27.81 18.95
CA PRO A 466 -8.33 -27.69 19.91
C PRO A 466 -7.12 -26.95 19.31
N ALA A 467 -6.80 -27.25 18.04
CA ALA A 467 -5.73 -26.57 17.32
C ALA A 467 -6.09 -25.11 17.00
N TRP A 468 -7.37 -24.82 16.77
CA TRP A 468 -7.91 -23.49 16.53
C TRP A 468 -7.66 -22.56 17.72
N HIS A 469 -8.13 -22.93 18.91
CA HIS A 469 -7.88 -22.17 20.14
C HIS A 469 -6.38 -22.02 20.40
N ALA A 470 -5.60 -23.11 20.26
CA ALA A 470 -4.18 -23.09 20.59
C ALA A 470 -3.30 -22.28 19.61
N LYS A 471 -3.75 -22.08 18.36
CA LYS A 471 -2.95 -21.45 17.29
C LYS A 471 -3.59 -20.18 16.74
N ILE A 472 -4.86 -20.20 16.34
CA ILE A 472 -5.54 -19.05 15.72
C ILE A 472 -5.79 -17.97 16.76
N GLU A 473 -6.60 -18.25 17.78
CA GLU A 473 -6.99 -17.25 18.78
C GLU A 473 -5.78 -16.65 19.50
N ARG A 474 -4.79 -17.49 19.84
CA ARG A 474 -3.52 -17.01 20.39
C ARG A 474 -2.77 -16.08 19.44
N SER A 475 -2.73 -16.38 18.14
CA SER A 475 -2.06 -15.51 17.17
C SER A 475 -2.82 -14.20 16.96
N VAL A 476 -4.15 -14.26 16.90
CA VAL A 476 -5.03 -13.07 16.84
C VAL A 476 -4.81 -12.17 18.05
N SER A 477 -4.76 -12.73 19.26
CA SER A 477 -4.47 -11.98 20.49
C SER A 477 -3.09 -11.32 20.45
N ILE A 478 -2.04 -12.04 20.04
CA ILE A 478 -0.68 -11.46 19.91
C ILE A 478 -0.66 -10.31 18.89
N VAL A 479 -1.34 -10.47 17.76
CA VAL A 479 -1.40 -9.42 16.72
C VAL A 479 -2.17 -8.21 17.25
N ALA A 480 -3.30 -8.40 17.92
CA ALA A 480 -4.09 -7.32 18.50
C ALA A 480 -3.27 -6.51 19.52
N GLU A 481 -2.52 -7.17 20.40
CA GLU A 481 -1.62 -6.50 21.34
C GLU A 481 -0.57 -5.63 20.64
N LYS A 482 -0.03 -6.10 19.50
CA LYS A 482 0.95 -5.34 18.69
C LYS A 482 0.35 -4.18 17.91
N LEU A 483 -0.98 -4.08 17.83
CA LEU A 483 -1.69 -3.01 17.13
C LEU A 483 -2.15 -1.88 18.07
N LYS A 484 -1.72 -1.89 19.33
CA LYS A 484 -1.93 -0.78 20.27
C LYS A 484 -1.08 0.44 19.89
N ASP A 485 0.16 0.21 19.46
CA ASP A 485 1.14 1.23 19.12
C ASP A 485 1.18 1.44 17.60
N ILE A 486 0.26 2.27 17.09
CA ILE A 486 0.09 2.56 15.66
C ILE A 486 0.09 4.06 15.40
N GLU A 487 0.41 4.46 14.17
CA GLU A 487 0.31 5.85 13.77
C GLU A 487 -1.17 6.28 13.62
N PRO A 488 -1.52 7.56 13.88
CA PRO A 488 -2.92 8.01 13.85
C PRO A 488 -3.63 7.75 12.52
N HIS A 489 -2.90 7.87 11.41
CA HIS A 489 -3.43 7.68 10.06
C HIS A 489 -3.76 6.21 9.74
N GLU A 490 -3.20 5.25 10.50
CA GLU A 490 -3.43 3.81 10.35
C GLU A 490 -4.68 3.33 11.10
N GLY A 491 -5.19 4.14 12.04
CA GLY A 491 -6.30 3.82 12.94
C GLY A 491 -7.53 3.19 12.26
N PRO A 492 -8.08 3.78 11.18
CA PRO A 492 -9.27 3.22 10.52
C PRO A 492 -9.07 1.81 9.96
N TYR A 493 -7.89 1.51 9.41
CA TYR A 493 -7.60 0.19 8.84
C TYR A 493 -7.44 -0.86 9.94
N VAL A 494 -6.76 -0.49 11.02
CA VAL A 494 -6.56 -1.35 12.20
C VAL A 494 -7.89 -1.65 12.87
N MET A 495 -8.74 -0.64 13.05
CA MET A 495 -10.09 -0.79 13.60
C MET A 495 -10.90 -1.82 12.81
N ASN A 496 -10.95 -1.70 11.47
CA ASN A 496 -11.69 -2.62 10.62
C ASN A 496 -11.18 -4.07 10.71
N ALA A 497 -9.85 -4.25 10.78
CA ALA A 497 -9.23 -5.56 10.91
C ALA A 497 -9.53 -6.22 12.27
N LEU A 498 -9.52 -5.44 13.35
CA LEU A 498 -9.86 -5.91 14.70
C LEU A 498 -11.35 -6.29 14.81
N LEU A 499 -12.24 -5.44 14.29
CA LEU A 499 -13.69 -5.71 14.26
C LEU A 499 -14.01 -6.96 13.44
N HIS A 500 -13.29 -7.20 12.33
CA HIS A 500 -13.44 -8.41 11.54
C HIS A 500 -13.12 -9.71 12.33
N CYS A 501 -12.23 -9.62 13.31
CA CYS A 501 -11.91 -10.71 14.23
C CYS A 501 -12.87 -10.80 15.43
N GLY A 502 -13.91 -9.96 15.50
CA GLY A 502 -14.83 -9.90 16.63
C GLY A 502 -14.26 -9.24 17.88
N ILE A 503 -13.10 -8.56 17.77
CA ILE A 503 -12.51 -7.82 18.88
C ILE A 503 -13.25 -6.49 18.99
N GLN A 504 -14.00 -6.29 20.07
CA GLN A 504 -14.74 -5.05 20.34
C GLN A 504 -14.02 -4.16 21.37
N HIS A 505 -13.28 -4.78 22.30
CA HIS A 505 -12.56 -4.09 23.36
C HIS A 505 -11.09 -3.93 22.99
N HIS A 506 -10.77 -2.80 22.35
CA HIS A 506 -9.39 -2.44 22.00
C HIS A 506 -9.23 -0.91 22.05
N PRO A 507 -8.10 -0.35 22.53
CA PRO A 507 -7.91 1.11 22.65
C PRO A 507 -8.04 1.87 21.31
N ARG A 508 -7.93 1.18 20.18
CA ARG A 508 -8.07 1.75 18.83
C ARG A 508 -9.46 1.58 18.22
N ILE A 509 -10.37 0.91 18.91
CA ILE A 509 -11.78 0.87 18.52
C ILE A 509 -12.48 1.94 19.35
N PRO A 510 -13.08 2.97 18.72
CA PRO A 510 -13.93 3.91 19.44
C PRO A 510 -15.04 3.10 20.11
N LEU A 511 -15.05 3.10 21.45
CA LEU A 511 -16.19 2.57 22.19
C LEU A 511 -17.33 3.56 21.96
N THR A 512 -18.30 3.18 21.12
CA THR A 512 -19.63 3.80 21.21
C THR A 512 -20.11 3.54 22.63
N PRO A 513 -20.32 4.58 23.46
CA PRO A 513 -20.90 4.36 24.77
C PRO A 513 -22.28 3.74 24.55
N GLN A 514 -22.44 2.49 25.00
CA GLN A 514 -23.76 1.87 25.05
C GLN A 514 -24.54 2.63 26.13
N LEU A 515 -25.65 3.24 25.74
CA LEU A 515 -26.61 3.80 26.69
C LEU A 515 -27.13 2.63 27.53
N GLY A 516 -26.70 2.53 28.78
CA GLY A 516 -27.41 1.72 29.77
C GLY A 516 -28.86 2.23 29.86
N SER A 517 -29.81 1.35 30.16
CA SER A 517 -31.23 1.71 30.29
C SER A 517 -31.49 2.85 31.28
N ASP A 518 -30.53 3.11 32.19
CA ASP A 518 -30.61 4.09 33.27
C ASP A 518 -29.64 5.28 33.12
N ASP A 519 -28.81 5.32 32.05
CA ASP A 519 -27.83 6.40 31.87
C ASP A 519 -28.43 7.60 31.12
N HIS A 520 -28.34 8.80 31.72
CA HIS A 520 -28.89 10.02 31.12
C HIS A 520 -28.13 10.36 29.82
N PRO A 521 -28.82 10.46 28.65
CA PRO A 521 -28.17 10.61 27.34
C PRO A 521 -27.29 11.86 27.22
N VAL A 522 -27.60 12.94 27.93
CA VAL A 522 -26.82 14.19 27.94
C VAL A 522 -25.52 14.05 28.74
N GLU A 523 -25.50 13.27 29.82
CA GLU A 523 -24.26 13.00 30.56
C GLU A 523 -23.32 12.09 29.78
N VAL A 524 -23.87 11.11 29.05
CA VAL A 524 -23.12 10.27 28.12
C VAL A 524 -22.54 11.13 26.99
N LEU A 525 -23.32 12.04 26.41
CA LEU A 525 -22.86 13.00 25.38
C LEU A 525 -21.71 13.88 25.89
N LEU A 526 -21.83 14.47 27.09
CA LEU A 526 -20.79 15.31 27.69
C LEU A 526 -19.47 14.55 27.95
N ARG A 527 -19.52 13.27 28.38
CA ARG A 527 -18.32 12.42 28.49
C ARG A 527 -17.69 12.13 27.13
N THR A 528 -18.52 11.96 26.10
CA THR A 528 -18.07 11.66 24.73
C THR A 528 -17.41 12.88 24.06
N TRP A 529 -17.83 14.10 24.40
CA TRP A 529 -17.26 15.34 23.86
C TRP A 529 -15.85 15.70 24.41
N ALA A 530 -15.33 14.96 25.37
CA ALA A 530 -13.96 15.16 25.88
C ALA A 530 -12.87 14.58 24.96
N THR A 531 -13.23 13.63 24.09
CA THR A 531 -12.28 12.77 23.38
C THR A 531 -12.44 12.79 21.85
N VAL A 532 -13.33 13.64 21.32
CA VAL A 532 -13.82 13.59 19.94
C VAL A 532 -13.45 14.88 19.15
N PRO A 533 -13.12 14.79 17.84
CA PRO A 533 -12.76 15.95 17.00
C PRO A 533 -13.92 16.94 16.77
N LYS A 534 -13.58 18.21 16.47
CA LYS A 534 -14.49 19.37 16.30
C LYS A 534 -15.74 19.07 15.48
N GLU A 535 -15.58 18.47 14.29
CA GLU A 535 -16.69 18.24 13.35
C GLU A 535 -17.79 17.34 13.93
N ARG A 536 -17.39 16.33 14.70
CA ARG A 536 -18.32 15.40 15.32
C ARG A 536 -19.04 16.02 16.54
N VAL A 537 -18.45 17.03 17.18
CA VAL A 537 -19.12 17.81 18.22
C VAL A 537 -20.25 18.64 17.60
N LEU A 538 -20.04 19.22 16.41
CA LEU A 538 -21.05 19.98 15.68
C LEU A 538 -22.21 19.12 15.20
N GLU A 539 -21.93 17.98 14.56
CA GLU A 539 -22.96 17.00 14.14
C GLU A 539 -23.84 16.53 15.31
N LEU A 540 -23.27 16.42 16.51
CA LEU A 540 -24.00 16.03 17.72
C LEU A 540 -24.81 17.18 18.31
N ALA A 541 -24.31 18.42 18.22
CA ALA A 541 -25.05 19.61 18.62
C ALA A 541 -26.29 19.84 17.75
N GLU A 542 -26.22 19.54 16.46
CA GLU A 542 -27.35 19.62 15.52
C GLU A 542 -28.50 18.66 15.87
N GLN A 543 -28.19 17.56 16.57
CA GLN A 543 -29.17 16.53 16.96
C GLN A 543 -29.90 16.86 18.26
N ILE A 544 -29.54 17.97 18.93
CA ILE A 544 -30.20 18.40 20.16
C ILE A 544 -31.59 18.92 19.81
N LYS A 545 -32.63 18.28 20.36
CA LYS A 545 -34.02 18.76 20.29
C LYS A 545 -34.47 19.23 21.67
N PRO A 546 -35.34 20.25 21.77
CA PRO A 546 -35.87 20.71 23.05
C PRO A 546 -36.51 19.58 23.88
N GLN A 547 -37.14 18.61 23.22
CA GLN A 547 -37.80 17.46 23.84
C GLN A 547 -36.85 16.50 24.56
N HIS A 548 -35.55 16.50 24.21
CA HIS A 548 -34.54 15.63 24.84
C HIS A 548 -34.23 16.03 26.29
N LEU A 549 -34.68 17.19 26.75
CA LEU A 549 -34.47 17.72 28.10
C LEU A 549 -35.74 17.71 28.96
N CYS A 550 -36.91 17.41 28.36
CA CYS A 550 -38.19 17.40 29.05
C CYS A 550 -38.46 16.11 29.85
N SER A 551 -37.66 15.04 29.67
CA SER A 551 -38.17 13.71 30.00
C SER A 551 -38.01 13.24 31.44
N THR A 552 -37.11 13.77 32.30
CA THR A 552 -37.10 13.40 33.74
C THR A 552 -36.02 14.14 34.56
N THR A 553 -36.43 14.64 35.74
CA THR A 553 -35.65 15.25 36.86
C THR A 553 -35.28 16.74 36.78
N GLN A 554 -35.27 17.38 37.96
CA GLN A 554 -34.93 18.80 38.27
C GLN A 554 -33.56 19.32 37.77
N LYS A 555 -32.84 18.57 36.92
CA LYS A 555 -31.47 18.87 36.47
C LYS A 555 -31.34 19.25 34.99
N GLY A 556 -32.40 19.16 34.19
CA GLY A 556 -32.40 19.48 32.75
C GLY A 556 -31.79 20.85 32.38
N PRO A 557 -32.16 21.96 33.08
CA PRO A 557 -31.64 23.30 32.79
C PRO A 557 -30.12 23.43 33.05
N SER A 558 -29.62 22.78 34.11
CA SER A 558 -28.19 22.80 34.47
C SER A 558 -27.31 21.99 33.50
N LEU A 559 -27.88 20.97 32.85
CA LEU A 559 -27.21 20.17 31.84
C LEU A 559 -27.10 20.92 30.51
N LEU A 560 -28.13 21.68 30.14
CA LEU A 560 -28.11 22.51 28.94
C LEU A 560 -27.06 23.63 29.03
N ALA A 561 -26.89 24.26 30.20
CA ALA A 561 -25.84 25.24 30.43
C ALA A 561 -24.42 24.66 30.27
N LYS A 562 -24.21 23.43 30.76
CA LYS A 562 -22.94 22.69 30.57
C LYS A 562 -22.68 22.36 29.10
N VAL A 563 -23.73 21.96 28.38
CA VAL A 563 -23.67 21.67 26.94
C VAL A 563 -23.28 22.93 26.16
N ALA A 564 -23.96 24.06 26.38
CA ALA A 564 -23.64 25.32 25.72
C ALA A 564 -22.18 25.74 25.97
N THR A 565 -21.73 25.65 27.22
CA THR A 565 -20.34 25.98 27.60
C THR A 565 -19.32 25.09 26.89
N ARG A 566 -19.63 23.79 26.71
CA ARG A 566 -18.71 22.85 26.07
C ARG A 566 -18.61 23.08 24.57
N VAL A 567 -19.73 23.37 23.90
CA VAL A 567 -19.75 23.74 22.48
C VAL A 567 -18.98 25.05 22.27
N ALA A 568 -19.18 26.04 23.15
CA ALA A 568 -18.45 27.30 23.10
C ALA A 568 -16.93 27.13 23.26
N ALA A 569 -16.47 26.24 24.15
CA ALA A 569 -15.05 25.95 24.31
C ALA A 569 -14.40 25.28 23.07
N THR A 570 -15.19 24.58 22.25
CA THR A 570 -14.73 23.99 20.98
C THR A 570 -14.83 24.94 19.78
N PHE A 571 -15.59 26.02 19.93
CA PHE A 571 -15.69 27.12 18.97
C PHE A 571 -14.59 28.16 19.26
N GLY A 572 -13.46 28.05 18.56
CA GLY A 572 -12.49 29.15 18.48
C GLY A 572 -12.98 30.26 17.53
N GLU A 573 -12.27 31.39 17.50
CA GLU A 573 -12.53 32.56 16.63
C GLU A 573 -12.48 32.19 15.12
N THR A 574 -13.52 31.57 14.55
CA THR A 574 -13.56 31.23 13.10
C THR A 574 -14.96 31.27 12.46
N SER A 575 -14.97 31.92 11.28
CA SER A 575 -15.93 32.01 10.15
C SER A 575 -17.45 32.03 10.38
N ARG A 576 -18.08 33.08 9.82
CA ARG A 576 -19.54 33.32 9.75
C ARG A 576 -20.37 32.22 9.05
N GLU A 577 -19.76 31.23 8.42
CA GLU A 577 -20.44 30.28 7.53
C GLU A 577 -21.11 29.10 8.27
N GLU A 578 -20.74 28.84 9.53
CA GLU A 578 -21.22 27.67 10.31
C GLU A 578 -22.42 27.97 11.24
N SER A 579 -23.02 29.17 11.16
CA SER A 579 -24.09 29.66 12.06
C SER A 579 -25.34 28.78 12.15
N HIS A 580 -25.78 28.27 11.01
CA HIS A 580 -26.97 27.41 10.90
C HIS A 580 -26.86 26.12 11.72
N ARG A 581 -25.63 25.65 12.01
CA ARG A 581 -25.39 24.41 12.77
C ARG A 581 -25.65 24.58 14.26
N LEU A 582 -25.64 25.81 14.77
CA LEU A 582 -25.90 26.15 16.17
C LEU A 582 -27.39 26.45 16.46
N GLU A 583 -28.22 26.52 15.42
CA GLU A 583 -29.64 26.84 15.53
C GLU A 583 -30.41 25.89 16.46
N PRO A 584 -30.24 24.55 16.40
CA PRO A 584 -30.94 23.63 17.28
C PRO A 584 -30.60 23.83 18.76
N LEU A 585 -29.34 24.18 19.06
CA LEU A 585 -28.89 24.51 20.42
C LEU A 585 -29.54 25.82 20.91
N CYS A 586 -29.61 26.84 20.06
CA CYS A 586 -30.24 28.12 20.40
C CYS A 586 -31.74 27.96 20.69
N VAL A 587 -32.45 27.17 19.87
CA VAL A 587 -33.88 26.86 20.08
C VAL A 587 -34.10 26.07 21.37
N ALA A 588 -33.20 25.15 21.73
CA ALA A 588 -33.27 24.44 23.01
C ALA A 588 -33.04 25.37 24.20
N VAL A 589 -32.09 26.31 24.11
CA VAL A 589 -31.84 27.32 25.15
C VAL A 589 -33.03 28.25 25.30
N GLU A 590 -33.62 28.71 24.20
CA GLU A 590 -34.81 29.55 24.23
C GLU A 590 -35.97 28.86 24.97
N ALA A 591 -36.28 27.61 24.59
CA ALA A 591 -37.39 26.84 25.14
C ALA A 591 -37.25 26.56 26.65
N HIS A 592 -36.03 26.36 27.16
CA HIS A 592 -35.76 25.95 28.55
C HIS A 592 -35.20 27.07 29.43
N SER A 593 -34.99 28.26 28.88
CA SER A 593 -34.42 29.42 29.60
C SER A 593 -35.22 29.85 30.82
N ALA A 594 -36.54 29.66 30.83
CA ALA A 594 -37.41 30.05 31.94
C ALA A 594 -37.21 29.18 33.20
N GLU A 595 -36.70 27.96 33.02
CA GLU A 595 -36.49 26.98 34.09
C GLU A 595 -35.04 27.00 34.63
N MET A 596 -34.17 27.85 34.07
CA MET A 596 -32.77 27.97 34.47
C MET A 596 -32.60 28.83 35.73
N THR A 597 -31.62 28.44 36.55
CA THR A 597 -31.13 29.26 37.66
C THR A 597 -30.33 30.46 37.14
N ALA A 598 -30.16 31.51 37.95
CA ALA A 598 -29.34 32.67 37.58
C ALA A 598 -27.91 32.28 37.15
N GLU A 599 -27.32 31.26 37.80
CA GLU A 599 -26.00 30.74 37.44
C GLU A 599 -26.00 30.05 36.06
N ASP A 600 -27.02 29.24 35.77
CA ASP A 600 -27.16 28.55 34.48
C ASP A 600 -27.47 29.52 33.34
N LEU A 601 -28.25 30.56 33.62
CA LEU A 601 -28.54 31.67 32.70
C LEU A 601 -27.26 32.43 32.33
N ILE A 602 -26.43 32.80 33.31
CA ILE A 602 -25.15 33.49 33.08
C ILE A 602 -24.18 32.61 32.29
N LYS A 603 -24.05 31.32 32.64
CA LYS A 603 -23.17 30.38 31.92
C LYS A 603 -23.60 30.19 30.46
N SER A 604 -24.90 30.02 30.22
CA SER A 604 -25.45 29.87 28.87
C SER A 604 -25.29 31.15 28.06
N LEU A 605 -25.51 32.32 28.67
CA LEU A 605 -25.30 33.63 28.04
C LEU A 605 -23.83 33.80 27.63
N ARG A 606 -22.89 33.57 28.55
CA ARG A 606 -21.44 33.66 28.27
C ARG A 606 -21.03 32.72 27.14
N ALA A 607 -21.53 31.48 27.14
CA ALA A 607 -21.25 30.50 26.12
C ALA A 607 -21.75 30.94 24.73
N LEU A 608 -23.00 31.43 24.64
CA LEU A 608 -23.55 31.94 23.39
C LEU A 608 -22.78 33.16 22.87
N LEU A 609 -22.30 34.04 23.74
CA LEU A 609 -21.52 35.21 23.36
C LEU A 609 -20.12 34.85 22.87
N GLN A 610 -19.48 33.84 23.48
CA GLN A 610 -18.18 33.34 23.07
C GLN A 610 -18.21 32.72 21.66
N MET A 611 -19.34 32.15 21.23
CA MET A 611 -19.52 31.58 19.89
C MET A 611 -19.70 32.64 18.79
N GLY A 612 -19.76 33.94 19.14
CA GLY A 612 -19.94 35.06 18.20
C GLY A 612 -21.40 35.29 17.80
N ARG A 613 -21.73 36.47 17.27
CA ARG A 613 -23.11 36.85 16.87
C ARG A 613 -23.45 36.34 15.47
N MET A 614 -24.16 35.23 15.42
CA MET A 614 -24.30 34.41 14.23
C MET A 614 -25.75 33.93 14.06
N GLY A 615 -26.67 34.85 13.72
CA GLY A 615 -28.02 34.51 13.23
C GLY A 615 -29.20 34.93 14.11
N PRO A 616 -30.44 34.88 13.58
CA PRO A 616 -31.65 35.37 14.26
C PRO A 616 -32.02 34.57 15.51
N HIS A 617 -31.96 33.23 15.47
CA HIS A 617 -32.33 32.37 16.60
C HIS A 617 -31.38 32.50 17.80
N GLN A 618 -30.09 32.74 17.56
CA GLN A 618 -29.14 33.01 18.65
C GLN A 618 -29.44 34.35 19.32
N HIS A 619 -29.84 35.35 18.53
CA HIS A 619 -30.19 36.66 19.04
C HIS A 619 -31.49 36.60 19.87
N ASP A 620 -32.48 35.81 19.45
CA ASP A 620 -33.71 35.57 20.22
C ASP A 620 -33.43 34.80 21.52
N ALA A 621 -32.58 33.76 21.48
CA ALA A 621 -32.13 33.04 22.68
C ALA A 621 -31.41 33.97 23.68
N ILE A 622 -30.53 34.86 23.21
CA ILE A 622 -29.86 35.86 24.06
C ILE A 622 -30.86 36.83 24.69
N ARG A 623 -31.84 37.34 23.91
CA ARG A 623 -32.89 38.21 24.46
C ARG A 623 -33.68 37.51 25.56
N GLN A 624 -34.04 36.25 25.35
CA GLN A 624 -34.81 35.47 26.32
C GLN A 624 -34.01 35.20 27.60
N LEU A 625 -32.71 34.87 27.49
CA LEU A 625 -31.82 34.74 28.64
C LEU A 625 -31.71 36.05 29.44
N LEU A 626 -31.55 37.19 28.76
CA LEU A 626 -31.50 38.51 29.39
C LEU A 626 -32.82 38.89 30.07
N ALA A 627 -33.96 38.61 29.43
CA ALA A 627 -35.28 38.85 30.00
C ALA A 627 -35.51 38.03 31.28
N ASN A 628 -35.03 36.78 31.32
CA ASN A 628 -35.13 35.94 32.52
C ASN A 628 -34.15 36.37 33.62
N LEU A 629 -32.93 36.79 33.26
CA LEU A 629 -31.99 37.41 34.22
C LEU A 629 -32.57 38.69 34.84
N TRP A 630 -33.26 39.51 34.04
CA TRP A 630 -33.95 40.71 34.54
C TRP A 630 -35.06 40.36 35.54
N ARG A 631 -35.79 39.27 35.32
CA ARG A 631 -36.82 38.80 36.26
C ARG A 631 -36.21 38.33 37.58
N GLN A 632 -35.05 37.67 37.54
CA GLN A 632 -34.34 37.13 38.71
C GLN A 632 -33.36 38.13 39.35
N ARG A 633 -33.42 39.42 38.98
CA ARG A 633 -32.37 40.40 39.32
C ARG A 633 -32.12 40.63 40.82
N TYR A 634 -33.14 40.46 41.65
CA TYR A 634 -33.02 40.62 43.11
C TYR A 634 -32.53 39.36 43.82
N ASP A 635 -32.52 38.22 43.13
CA ASP A 635 -32.10 36.93 43.65
C ASP A 635 -30.63 36.61 43.32
N MET A 636 -29.94 37.51 42.59
CA MET A 636 -28.54 37.33 42.19
C MET A 636 -27.57 37.72 43.31
N GLU A 637 -26.60 36.85 43.58
CA GLU A 637 -25.49 37.16 44.50
C GLU A 637 -24.49 38.15 43.89
N ARG A 638 -23.68 38.83 44.71
CA ARG A 638 -22.65 39.79 44.25
C ARG A 638 -21.72 39.22 43.17
N ASN A 639 -21.33 37.96 43.29
CA ASN A 639 -20.47 37.30 42.29
C ASN A 639 -21.21 37.05 40.96
N GLN A 640 -22.51 36.74 41.02
CA GLN A 640 -23.35 36.55 39.83
C GLN A 640 -23.65 37.88 39.15
N LEU A 641 -23.87 38.96 39.92
CA LEU A 641 -24.03 40.32 39.41
C LEU A 641 -22.77 40.79 38.66
N ALA A 642 -21.58 40.55 39.21
CA ALA A 642 -20.31 40.89 38.54
C ALA A 642 -20.15 40.14 37.21
N GLN A 643 -20.41 38.83 37.19
CA GLN A 643 -20.34 38.01 35.97
C GLN A 643 -21.42 38.38 34.94
N CYS A 644 -22.61 38.76 35.41
CA CYS A 644 -23.69 39.26 34.57
C CYS A 644 -23.28 40.60 33.91
N CYS A 645 -22.65 41.52 34.68
CA CYS A 645 -22.13 42.78 34.17
C CYS A 645 -21.16 42.58 33.00
N GLU A 646 -20.19 41.68 33.14
CA GLU A 646 -19.23 41.34 32.08
C GLU A 646 -19.93 40.86 30.80
N CYS A 647 -20.97 40.02 30.93
CA CYS A 647 -21.70 39.48 29.77
C CYS A 647 -22.58 40.54 29.09
N VAL A 648 -23.22 41.40 29.89
CA VAL A 648 -24.14 42.44 29.45
C VAL A 648 -23.41 43.57 28.71
N GLN A 649 -22.17 43.88 29.09
CA GLN A 649 -21.31 44.84 28.39
C GLN A 649 -21.02 44.44 26.93
N LEU A 650 -21.11 43.15 26.60
CA LEU A 650 -20.94 42.64 25.23
C LEU A 650 -22.24 42.70 24.39
N CYS A 651 -23.35 43.14 25.00
CA CYS A 651 -24.71 43.12 24.44
C CYS A 651 -25.47 44.45 24.57
N THR A 652 -24.77 45.59 24.57
CA THR A 652 -25.35 46.93 24.79
C THR A 652 -26.44 47.32 23.79
N ASP A 653 -26.51 46.66 22.64
CA ASP A 653 -27.51 46.91 21.60
C ASP A 653 -28.92 46.43 21.97
N LEU A 654 -29.07 45.70 23.09
CA LEU A 654 -30.35 45.17 23.57
C LEU A 654 -30.91 45.98 24.76
N PRO A 655 -32.20 46.36 24.76
CA PRO A 655 -32.78 47.21 25.79
C PRO A 655 -32.78 46.55 27.19
N ASP A 656 -32.96 45.23 27.27
CA ASP A 656 -32.91 44.51 28.55
C ASP A 656 -31.50 44.37 29.11
N ALA A 657 -30.47 44.36 28.24
CA ALA A 657 -29.07 44.43 28.65
C ALA A 657 -28.75 45.80 29.27
N MET A 658 -29.19 46.90 28.65
CA MET A 658 -28.99 48.25 29.20
C MET A 658 -29.65 48.44 30.57
N ARG A 659 -30.87 47.94 30.75
CA ARG A 659 -31.57 47.97 32.06
C ARG A 659 -30.85 47.15 33.13
N LEU A 660 -30.39 45.95 32.78
CA LEU A 660 -29.57 45.11 33.66
C LEU A 660 -28.27 45.82 34.04
N LEU A 661 -27.61 46.49 33.10
CA LEU A 661 -26.37 47.22 33.34
C LEU A 661 -26.61 48.38 34.32
N GLU A 662 -27.64 49.20 34.10
CA GLU A 662 -28.02 50.30 35.00
C GLU A 662 -28.35 49.79 36.41
N PHE A 663 -29.03 48.65 36.52
CA PHE A 663 -29.33 48.01 37.80
C PHE A 663 -28.05 47.53 38.52
N VAL A 664 -27.15 46.86 37.81
CA VAL A 664 -25.89 46.34 38.38
C VAL A 664 -24.92 47.47 38.73
N THR A 665 -24.94 48.61 38.03
CA THR A 665 -24.10 49.77 38.38
C THR A 665 -24.63 50.60 39.56
N SER A 666 -25.90 50.40 39.94
CA SER A 666 -26.56 51.15 41.02
C SER A 666 -26.64 50.37 42.35
N HIS A 667 -26.22 49.11 42.38
CA HIS A 667 -26.26 48.18 43.51
C HIS A 667 -24.92 47.45 43.66
#